data_AF-F4Q2Q2-F1
#
_entry.id   AF-F4Q2Q2-F1
#
_cell.length_a   1.000
_cell.length_b   1.000
_cell.length_c   1.000
_cell.angle_alpha   90.00
_cell.angle_beta   90.00
_cell.angle_gamma   90.00
#
_symmetry.space_group_name_H-M   'P 1'
#
loop_
_entity.id
_entity.type
_entity.pdbx_description
1 polymer ?
#
loop_
_entity_poly.entity_id
_entity_poly.type
_entity_poly.pdbx_seq_one_letter_code
_entity_poly.pdbx_strand_id
1 'polypeptide(L)'
;MQDSSSSPYVPCVCDPSVVWPDRDTSSWGDDCFEQGCTAYSALFFLIFLLPTAEGSRRIWMNRANYRNTVFISNFQLTFGCLLFTIRQIMMLAKVTEPISYAVLLTFGFSFFFSAYLFILMSWCEIIRSINFSIIIQRVFPIIRIVIISLNVILFAGFTVSVIIWWPYNVTNAFNSFYGFGVTLGFAIFGFIIYREFQKIKEANQASQRGRELSLRVHRVVMLSVCSAREMVGWLFVNRFALALFSYTMYICLKGSQGKKDEEVQKRLDAQWVKKNQENIFTNVSSNGNNNTFDSGEQFPDDFVYQPHQIIDTNGAHHTAAIGSLEFTDDSLTNITTPPQSPPKSIEFDAASSDIETSQSIVSSYLLNPESAMLSYYYPFYVTRTLRNLKNYVWWTDVVSPDQIHINWIQRVFNDYYKNRFGVEDFAKYYKIESFSVVGDNEDDAVTQGMTSKITRVKMVWKQLQDNNHAFIEPPSSAIMKSTHQSLNAYKVATNLNSQREALFYGRLSKQLLTDDVMRTLPEVYLSYAPAADKCNYVIFMEDLSGDKAESVSKLLGNQCWGDPKCSNRAIDSFEKREALQSIFLAMADLHSATWKNRDLLAYPTQELKFASWMRGENKEEWETGINHIAREWTKIKEEMPKSSIKWPQSIVKLFDNAIANSNWQRFRDTTSHPNFAYSLVHGDFHAGNMFWNINYQQQVNQGFIQHPSKIFIVDWSEIGIFCPFSELAQFIISNVNQSDRHQYEEELFRSYFDRLVENGVRNLDYSQCFQRYKMGGIERWIQFIVILKSKCNDHAMEWFIHQLSSFVEAHEDSIDLNSIHLLTSYPIQ
;
A
#
# COMPACT_ATOMS: atom_id res chain seq x y z
N MET A 1 -65.62 36.89 27.82
CA MET A 1 -64.21 36.62 28.15
C MET A 1 -63.52 36.23 26.85
N GLN A 2 -63.10 37.09 25.91
CA GLN A 2 -62.52 38.44 25.96
C GLN A 2 -61.34 38.57 26.93
N ASP A 3 -60.23 37.91 26.58
CA ASP A 3 -58.99 38.56 26.14
C ASP A 3 -58.06 37.49 25.54
N SER A 4 -57.84 37.50 24.23
CA SER A 4 -56.98 36.51 23.53
C SER A 4 -56.12 37.19 22.47
N SER A 5 -55.27 38.12 22.90
CA SER A 5 -54.10 38.59 22.15
C SER A 5 -52.89 37.69 22.42
N SER A 6 -53.07 36.36 22.34
CA SER A 6 -51.93 35.43 22.43
C SER A 6 -51.08 35.60 21.19
N SER A 7 -49.90 36.20 21.36
CA SER A 7 -48.84 36.28 20.35
C SER A 7 -48.69 34.94 19.62
N PRO A 8 -48.65 34.90 18.27
CA PRO A 8 -48.48 33.67 17.53
C PRO A 8 -47.09 33.09 17.83
N TYR A 9 -47.05 32.06 18.66
CA TYR A 9 -45.87 31.21 18.82
C TYR A 9 -45.54 30.62 17.44
N VAL A 10 -44.41 31.02 16.85
CA VAL A 10 -43.91 30.41 15.62
C VAL A 10 -42.96 29.30 16.04
N PRO A 11 -43.36 28.02 15.97
CA PRO A 11 -42.47 26.91 16.32
C PRO A 11 -41.28 26.86 15.36
N CYS A 12 -40.07 26.67 15.89
CA CYS A 12 -38.87 26.58 15.06
C CYS A 12 -38.81 25.22 14.34
N VAL A 13 -38.57 25.25 13.02
CA VAL A 13 -38.49 24.08 12.14
C VAL A 13 -37.41 23.07 12.58
N CYS A 14 -36.33 23.53 13.22
CA CYS A 14 -35.23 22.68 13.71
C CYS A 14 -35.64 21.75 14.86
N ASP A 15 -36.57 22.19 15.72
CA ASP A 15 -37.06 21.41 16.85
C ASP A 15 -38.38 21.99 17.39
N PRO A 16 -39.53 21.53 16.87
CA PRO A 16 -40.83 22.01 17.32
C PRO A 16 -41.16 21.61 18.77
N SER A 17 -40.31 20.81 19.44
CA SER A 17 -40.47 20.47 20.86
C SER A 17 -39.83 21.49 21.81
N VAL A 18 -38.99 22.40 21.30
CA VAL A 18 -38.40 23.50 22.08
C VAL A 18 -39.29 24.74 21.91
N VAL A 19 -40.21 24.91 22.86
CA VAL A 19 -41.02 26.13 22.96
C VAL A 19 -40.19 27.18 23.70
N TRP A 20 -39.80 28.24 23.00
CA TRP A 20 -39.07 29.36 23.60
C TRP A 20 -40.04 30.20 24.44
N PRO A 21 -39.77 30.41 25.74
CA PRO A 21 -40.63 31.23 26.58
C PRO A 21 -40.45 32.71 26.24
N ASP A 22 -41.55 33.34 25.85
CA ASP A 22 -41.83 34.78 25.67
C ASP A 22 -40.82 35.67 24.93
N ARG A 23 -41.35 36.38 23.93
CA ARG A 23 -40.69 37.31 22.99
C ARG A 23 -39.93 38.48 23.63
N ASP A 24 -40.14 38.79 24.89
CA ASP A 24 -39.82 40.13 25.40
C ASP A 24 -38.47 40.29 26.12
N THR A 25 -37.66 39.24 26.37
CA THR A 25 -36.48 39.42 27.24
C THR A 25 -35.16 38.73 26.89
N SER A 26 -34.90 38.19 25.69
CA SER A 26 -33.51 37.77 25.41
C SER A 26 -33.04 37.85 23.96
N SER A 27 -31.97 38.64 23.80
CA SER A 27 -30.93 38.82 22.77
C SER A 27 -30.61 37.77 21.69
N TRP A 28 -31.41 36.73 21.50
CA TRP A 28 -31.24 35.74 20.44
C TRP A 28 -32.37 35.91 19.43
N GLY A 29 -32.07 36.59 18.32
CA GLY A 29 -33.06 37.15 17.39
C GLY A 29 -34.17 36.20 16.91
N ASP A 30 -35.33 36.80 16.68
CA ASP A 30 -36.66 36.23 16.40
C ASP A 30 -36.81 35.25 15.21
N ASP A 31 -35.74 34.89 14.50
CA ASP A 31 -35.85 34.14 13.25
C ASP A 31 -35.18 32.76 13.37
N CYS A 32 -36.00 31.71 13.53
CA CYS A 32 -35.57 30.33 13.31
C CYS A 32 -34.96 30.23 11.90
N PHE A 33 -33.64 30.07 11.81
CA PHE A 33 -32.92 30.07 10.54
C PHE A 33 -33.17 28.76 9.78
N GLU A 34 -34.24 28.76 8.99
CA GLU A 34 -34.76 27.63 8.25
C GLU A 34 -33.71 26.91 7.40
N GLN A 35 -32.80 27.67 6.79
CA GLN A 35 -31.71 27.11 5.98
C GLN A 35 -30.74 26.27 6.83
N GLY A 36 -30.43 26.72 8.05
CA GLY A 36 -29.62 25.96 9.00
C GLY A 36 -30.31 24.68 9.46
N CYS A 37 -31.62 24.74 9.74
CA CYS A 37 -32.42 23.57 10.07
C CYS A 37 -32.44 22.54 8.93
N THR A 38 -32.56 23.02 7.70
CA THR A 38 -32.56 22.17 6.49
C THR A 38 -31.20 21.52 6.29
N ALA A 39 -30.11 22.28 6.41
CA ALA A 39 -28.75 21.76 6.29
C ALA A 39 -28.43 20.73 7.39
N TYR A 40 -28.79 21.02 8.64
CA TYR A 40 -28.70 20.07 9.76
C TYR A 40 -29.46 18.78 9.43
N SER A 41 -30.70 18.90 8.97
CA SER A 41 -31.56 17.74 8.69
C SER A 41 -31.01 16.89 7.55
N ALA A 42 -30.49 17.51 6.48
CA ALA A 42 -29.87 16.80 5.36
C ALA A 42 -28.59 16.05 5.76
N LEU A 43 -27.73 16.69 6.57
CA LEU A 43 -26.51 16.06 7.06
C LEU A 43 -26.83 14.86 7.95
N PHE A 44 -27.70 15.04 8.94
CA PHE A 44 -28.06 13.96 9.85
C PHE A 44 -28.88 12.86 9.17
N PHE A 45 -29.63 13.18 8.11
CA PHE A 45 -30.29 12.18 7.28
C PHE A 45 -29.27 11.20 6.70
N LEU A 46 -28.19 11.69 6.08
CA LEU A 46 -27.14 10.82 5.53
C LEU A 46 -26.41 10.04 6.63
N ILE A 47 -26.12 10.69 7.76
CA ILE A 47 -25.45 10.06 8.91
C ILE A 47 -26.25 8.88 9.46
N PHE A 48 -27.58 8.95 9.49
CA PHE A 48 -28.41 7.86 10.00
C PHE A 48 -28.85 6.86 8.93
N LEU A 49 -29.03 7.30 7.68
CA LEU A 49 -29.43 6.43 6.57
C LEU A 49 -28.37 5.36 6.28
N LEU A 50 -27.08 5.72 6.28
CA LEU A 50 -26.00 4.78 5.98
C LEU A 50 -25.91 3.64 7.02
N PRO A 51 -25.88 3.92 8.35
CA PRO A 51 -26.00 2.88 9.37
C PRO A 51 -27.32 2.10 9.32
N THR A 52 -28.44 2.72 8.97
CA THR A 52 -29.70 1.98 8.77
C THR A 52 -29.55 0.95 7.65
N ALA A 53 -29.01 1.33 6.49
CA ALA A 53 -28.81 0.42 5.36
C ALA A 53 -27.83 -0.74 5.68
N GLU A 54 -26.69 -0.42 6.28
CA GLU A 54 -25.70 -1.44 6.70
C GLU A 54 -26.26 -2.33 7.83
N GLY A 55 -26.99 -1.74 8.77
CA GLY A 55 -27.68 -2.45 9.84
C GLY A 55 -28.72 -3.44 9.31
N SER A 56 -29.56 -3.01 8.36
CA SER A 56 -30.53 -3.89 7.66
C SER A 56 -29.83 -5.06 6.97
N ARG A 57 -28.70 -4.83 6.29
CA ARG A 57 -27.89 -5.88 5.68
C ARG A 57 -27.36 -6.88 6.72
N ARG A 58 -26.86 -6.40 7.86
CA ARG A 58 -26.37 -7.24 8.97
C ARG A 58 -27.47 -8.07 9.61
N ILE A 59 -28.65 -7.49 9.82
CA ILE A 59 -29.84 -8.22 10.30
C ILE A 59 -30.20 -9.32 9.32
N TRP A 60 -30.24 -9.02 8.02
CA TRP A 60 -30.56 -10.01 6.99
C TRP A 60 -29.57 -11.19 7.00
N MET A 61 -28.27 -10.92 7.07
CA MET A 61 -27.25 -11.98 7.13
C MET A 61 -27.35 -12.83 8.41
N ASN A 62 -27.70 -12.21 9.54
CA ASN A 62 -27.75 -12.88 10.84
C ASN A 62 -29.15 -13.41 11.23
N ARG A 63 -30.13 -13.38 10.32
CA ARG A 63 -31.54 -13.76 10.60
C ARG A 63 -31.72 -15.17 11.15
N ALA A 64 -30.82 -16.10 10.80
CA ALA A 64 -30.84 -17.47 11.34
C ALA A 64 -30.56 -17.50 12.86
N ASN A 65 -29.88 -16.48 13.39
CA ASN A 65 -29.46 -16.38 14.79
C ASN A 65 -30.28 -15.34 15.57
N TYR A 66 -31.57 -15.20 15.28
CA TYR A 66 -32.41 -14.13 15.82
C TYR A 66 -32.51 -14.06 17.36
N ARG A 67 -32.21 -15.17 18.05
CA ARG A 67 -32.19 -15.25 19.52
C ARG A 67 -30.86 -14.79 20.14
N ASN A 68 -29.83 -14.56 19.33
CA ASN A 68 -28.52 -14.14 19.81
C ASN A 68 -28.55 -12.67 20.26
N THR A 69 -27.92 -12.36 21.38
CA THR A 69 -27.77 -10.99 21.91
C THR A 69 -27.16 -10.02 20.89
N VAL A 70 -26.25 -10.51 20.03
CA VAL A 70 -25.66 -9.72 18.93
C VAL A 70 -26.71 -9.36 17.87
N PHE A 71 -27.63 -10.27 17.55
CA PHE A 71 -28.70 -9.99 16.60
C PHE A 71 -29.67 -8.94 17.17
N ILE A 72 -30.08 -9.12 18.42
CA ILE A 72 -31.00 -8.19 19.10
C ILE A 72 -30.40 -6.78 19.17
N SER A 73 -29.11 -6.67 19.51
CA SER A 73 -28.41 -5.38 19.52
C SER A 73 -28.35 -4.72 18.14
N ASN A 74 -27.97 -5.46 17.09
CA ASN A 74 -27.96 -4.92 15.73
C ASN A 74 -29.35 -4.51 15.25
N PHE A 75 -30.38 -5.28 15.61
CA PHE A 75 -31.77 -4.94 15.32
C PHE A 75 -32.18 -3.62 15.97
N GLN A 76 -31.92 -3.47 17.26
CA GLN A 76 -32.24 -2.26 18.02
C GLN A 76 -31.47 -1.04 17.49
N LEU A 77 -30.16 -1.18 17.21
CA LEU A 77 -29.36 -0.09 16.66
C LEU A 77 -29.88 0.37 15.30
N THR A 78 -30.19 -0.59 14.41
CA THR A 78 -30.77 -0.30 13.09
C THR A 78 -32.12 0.40 13.20
N PHE A 79 -32.97 -0.07 14.13
CA PHE A 79 -34.27 0.51 14.36
C PHE A 79 -34.17 1.93 14.93
N GLY A 80 -33.26 2.17 15.88
CA GLY A 80 -32.95 3.51 16.39
C GLY A 80 -32.49 4.46 15.28
N CYS A 81 -31.55 4.02 14.42
CA CYS A 81 -31.11 4.81 13.26
C CYS A 81 -32.25 5.08 12.27
N LEU A 82 -33.15 4.10 12.07
CA LEU A 82 -34.33 4.27 11.21
C LEU A 82 -35.28 5.34 11.76
N LEU A 83 -35.57 5.33 13.07
CA LEU A 83 -36.40 6.36 13.71
C LEU A 83 -35.79 7.76 13.57
N PHE A 84 -34.46 7.88 13.74
CA PHE A 84 -33.78 9.15 13.48
C PHE A 84 -33.84 9.55 12.01
N THR A 85 -33.65 8.62 11.08
CA THR A 85 -33.77 8.89 9.63
C THR A 85 -35.16 9.41 9.30
N ILE A 86 -36.22 8.78 9.80
CA ILE A 86 -37.61 9.22 9.63
C ILE A 86 -37.79 10.63 10.21
N ARG A 87 -37.25 10.90 11.40
CA ARG A 87 -37.27 12.24 12.02
C ARG A 87 -36.63 13.29 11.12
N GLN A 88 -35.48 13.01 10.51
CA GLN A 88 -34.81 13.94 9.59
C GLN A 88 -35.63 14.16 8.32
N ILE A 89 -36.27 13.11 7.77
CA ILE A 89 -37.18 13.23 6.63
C ILE A 89 -38.37 14.15 6.98
N MET A 90 -38.95 14.01 8.18
CA MET A 90 -40.05 14.87 8.62
C MET A 90 -39.64 16.34 8.72
N MET A 91 -38.43 16.63 9.22
CA MET A 91 -37.91 18.01 9.27
C MET A 91 -37.67 18.57 7.87
N LEU A 92 -37.11 17.79 6.96
CA LEU A 92 -36.95 18.18 5.55
C LEU A 92 -38.29 18.40 4.84
N ALA A 93 -39.32 17.64 5.22
CA ALA A 93 -40.69 17.79 4.75
C ALA A 93 -41.48 18.89 5.48
N LYS A 94 -40.85 19.63 6.41
CA LYS A 94 -41.44 20.71 7.21
C LYS A 94 -42.71 20.30 7.96
N VAL A 95 -42.78 19.06 8.45
CA VAL A 95 -43.90 18.62 9.29
C VAL A 95 -43.88 19.40 10.60
N THR A 96 -45.03 19.91 11.07
CA THR A 96 -45.14 20.77 12.26
C THR A 96 -45.66 20.07 13.52
N GLU A 97 -45.97 18.77 13.46
CA GLU A 97 -46.55 18.03 14.59
C GLU A 97 -45.48 17.69 15.66
N PRO A 98 -45.47 18.36 16.83
CA PRO A 98 -44.40 18.23 17.81
C PRO A 98 -44.37 16.85 18.49
N ILE A 99 -45.53 16.19 18.61
CA ILE A 99 -45.67 14.89 19.27
C ILE A 99 -44.88 13.83 18.52
N SER A 100 -45.02 13.77 17.20
CA SER A 100 -44.30 12.82 16.36
C SER A 100 -42.78 12.98 16.46
N TYR A 101 -42.26 14.21 16.53
CA TYR A 101 -40.82 14.43 16.74
C TYR A 101 -40.34 13.96 18.10
N ALA A 102 -41.10 14.25 19.16
CA ALA A 102 -40.75 13.83 20.51
C ALA A 102 -40.75 12.30 20.62
N VAL A 103 -41.72 11.62 20.03
CA VAL A 103 -41.80 10.14 19.98
C VAL A 103 -40.60 9.56 19.23
N LEU A 104 -40.30 10.03 18.01
CA LEU A 104 -39.18 9.53 17.22
C LEU A 104 -37.83 9.78 17.90
N LEU A 105 -37.66 10.92 18.57
CA LEU A 105 -36.44 11.26 19.31
C LEU A 105 -36.26 10.37 20.55
N THR A 106 -37.28 10.26 21.38
CA THR A 106 -37.24 9.50 22.65
C THR A 106 -37.07 8.01 22.40
N PHE A 107 -37.87 7.41 21.50
CA PHE A 107 -37.70 6.01 21.13
C PHE A 107 -36.40 5.78 20.36
N GLY A 108 -35.96 6.70 19.50
CA GLY A 108 -34.64 6.62 18.86
C GLY A 108 -33.52 6.44 19.87
N PHE A 109 -33.45 7.29 20.90
CA PHE A 109 -32.48 7.16 21.99
C PHE A 109 -32.67 5.88 22.82
N SER A 110 -33.92 5.48 23.07
CA SER A 110 -34.24 4.25 23.82
C SER A 110 -33.64 3.02 23.14
N PHE A 111 -33.85 2.90 21.82
CA PHE A 111 -33.29 1.80 21.03
C PHE A 111 -31.77 1.83 20.96
N PHE A 112 -31.17 3.02 20.88
CA PHE A 112 -29.71 3.17 20.95
C PHE A 112 -29.15 2.68 22.29
N PHE A 113 -29.64 3.19 23.42
CA PHE A 113 -29.15 2.75 24.73
C PHE A 113 -29.42 1.27 24.97
N SER A 114 -30.58 0.76 24.53
CA SER A 114 -30.91 -0.65 24.61
C SER A 114 -29.91 -1.52 23.82
N ALA A 115 -29.59 -1.13 22.58
CA ALA A 115 -28.62 -1.85 21.76
C ALA A 115 -27.26 -1.98 22.46
N TYR A 116 -26.78 -0.91 23.09
CA TYR A 116 -25.52 -0.92 23.85
C TYR A 116 -25.58 -1.77 25.12
N LEU A 117 -26.70 -1.73 25.84
CA LEU A 117 -26.93 -2.61 26.99
C LEU A 117 -26.93 -4.11 26.56
N PHE A 118 -27.47 -4.44 25.39
CA PHE A 118 -27.39 -5.80 24.83
C PHE A 118 -25.99 -6.20 24.38
N ILE A 119 -25.13 -5.26 23.95
CA ILE A 119 -23.70 -5.54 23.70
C ILE A 119 -23.01 -5.94 25.01
N LEU A 120 -23.26 -5.21 26.11
CA LEU A 120 -22.73 -5.59 27.43
C LEU A 120 -23.26 -6.97 27.87
N MET A 121 -24.50 -7.31 27.54
CA MET A 121 -25.04 -8.65 27.77
C MET A 121 -24.33 -9.73 26.96
N SER A 122 -23.99 -9.46 25.69
CA SER A 122 -23.20 -10.37 24.86
C SER A 122 -21.81 -10.61 25.47
N TRP A 123 -21.19 -9.58 26.03
CA TRP A 123 -19.91 -9.72 26.73
C TRP A 123 -20.04 -10.60 27.96
N CYS A 124 -21.13 -10.48 28.73
CA CYS A 124 -21.39 -11.38 29.85
C CYS A 124 -21.42 -12.85 29.41
N GLU A 125 -22.00 -13.17 28.25
CA GLU A 125 -22.07 -14.53 27.71
C GLU A 125 -20.69 -15.04 27.27
N ILE A 126 -19.91 -14.20 26.56
CA ILE A 126 -18.54 -14.51 26.16
C ILE A 126 -17.65 -14.76 27.38
N ILE A 127 -17.73 -13.89 28.39
CA ILE A 127 -16.93 -13.99 29.62
C ILE A 127 -17.25 -15.27 30.38
N ARG A 128 -18.54 -15.64 30.48
CA ARG A 128 -18.94 -16.90 31.10
C ARG A 128 -18.39 -18.12 30.36
N SER A 129 -18.19 -18.05 29.04
CA SER A 129 -17.60 -19.14 28.26
C SER A 129 -16.10 -19.34 28.49
N ILE A 130 -15.39 -18.34 29.03
CA ILE A 130 -13.92 -18.33 29.14
C ILE A 130 -13.42 -18.88 30.50
N ASN A 131 -14.31 -19.33 31.39
CA ASN A 131 -13.94 -19.93 32.68
C ASN A 131 -13.06 -19.02 33.57
N PHE A 132 -13.40 -17.73 33.64
CA PHE A 132 -12.74 -16.77 34.55
C PHE A 132 -12.93 -17.12 36.04
N SER A 133 -12.30 -16.34 36.93
CA SER A 133 -12.36 -16.52 38.38
C SER A 133 -13.78 -16.75 38.92
N ILE A 134 -13.90 -17.55 39.98
CA ILE A 134 -15.19 -17.93 40.60
C ILE A 134 -16.03 -16.71 40.98
N ILE A 135 -15.39 -15.61 41.41
CA ILE A 135 -16.05 -14.36 41.77
C ILE A 135 -16.78 -13.78 40.54
N ILE A 136 -16.11 -13.72 39.39
CA ILE A 136 -16.68 -13.23 38.13
C ILE A 136 -17.86 -14.12 37.71
N GLN A 137 -17.73 -15.43 37.82
CA GLN A 137 -18.81 -16.35 37.47
C GLN A 137 -20.08 -16.14 38.33
N ARG A 138 -19.94 -15.71 39.60
CA ARG A 138 -21.07 -15.41 40.49
C ARG A 138 -21.69 -14.03 40.25
N VAL A 139 -20.88 -13.03 39.91
CA VAL A 139 -21.34 -11.64 39.73
C VAL A 139 -22.07 -11.44 38.40
N PHE A 140 -21.61 -12.08 37.32
CA PHE A 140 -22.13 -11.85 35.98
C PHE A 140 -23.61 -12.22 35.75
N PRO A 141 -24.15 -13.30 36.35
CA PRO A 141 -25.59 -13.56 36.34
C PRO A 141 -26.41 -12.42 36.95
N ILE A 142 -25.92 -11.80 38.03
CA ILE A 142 -26.58 -10.65 38.67
C ILE A 142 -26.54 -9.45 37.74
N ILE A 143 -25.37 -9.15 37.15
CA ILE A 143 -25.27 -8.02 36.21
C ILE A 143 -26.18 -8.21 34.99
N ARG A 144 -26.33 -9.44 34.48
CA ARG A 144 -27.27 -9.74 33.40
C ARG A 144 -28.71 -9.35 33.79
N ILE A 145 -29.14 -9.70 34.99
CA ILE A 145 -30.48 -9.33 35.49
C ILE A 145 -30.60 -7.81 35.60
N VAL A 146 -29.57 -7.12 36.12
CA VAL A 146 -29.55 -5.65 36.21
C VAL A 146 -29.67 -5.00 34.83
N ILE A 147 -28.93 -5.48 33.82
CA ILE A 147 -29.00 -4.97 32.44
C ILE A 147 -30.41 -5.16 31.86
N ILE A 148 -31.05 -6.32 32.10
CA ILE A 148 -32.42 -6.57 31.64
C ILE A 148 -33.40 -5.61 32.33
N SER A 149 -33.30 -5.44 33.66
CA SER A 149 -34.12 -4.50 34.41
C SER A 149 -33.95 -3.06 33.93
N LEU A 150 -32.72 -2.62 33.66
CA LEU A 150 -32.43 -1.28 33.10
C LEU A 150 -33.08 -1.09 31.73
N ASN A 151 -33.11 -2.10 30.87
CA ASN A 151 -33.83 -2.03 29.59
C ASN A 151 -35.35 -1.87 29.78
N VAL A 152 -35.93 -2.61 30.72
CA VAL A 152 -37.36 -2.51 31.02
C VAL A 152 -37.69 -1.11 31.56
N ILE A 153 -36.89 -0.58 32.49
CA ILE A 153 -37.06 0.76 33.05
C ILE A 153 -36.89 1.83 31.97
N LEU A 154 -35.93 1.66 31.05
CA LEU A 154 -35.69 2.58 29.94
C LEU A 154 -36.95 2.76 29.07
N PHE A 155 -37.52 1.66 28.56
CA PHE A 155 -38.70 1.73 27.69
C PHE A 155 -39.97 2.12 28.45
N ALA A 156 -40.14 1.67 29.70
CA ALA A 156 -41.26 2.11 30.53
C ALA A 156 -41.18 3.62 30.81
N GLY A 157 -40.00 4.13 31.16
CA GLY A 157 -39.76 5.55 31.40
C GLY A 157 -40.07 6.41 30.17
N PHE A 158 -39.64 5.99 28.99
CA PHE A 158 -39.95 6.73 27.75
C PHE A 158 -41.40 6.59 27.29
N THR A 159 -42.06 5.47 27.58
CA THR A 159 -43.50 5.34 27.35
C THR A 159 -44.28 6.32 28.23
N VAL A 160 -43.94 6.38 29.53
CA VAL A 160 -44.54 7.35 30.45
C VAL A 160 -44.25 8.77 30.01
N SER A 161 -43.01 9.07 29.61
CA SER A 161 -42.58 10.36 29.06
C SER A 161 -43.48 10.87 27.93
N VAL A 162 -43.78 10.00 26.96
CA VAL A 162 -44.64 10.33 25.82
C VAL A 162 -46.09 10.53 26.25
N ILE A 163 -46.60 9.71 27.18
CA ILE A 163 -47.98 9.81 27.67
C ILE A 163 -48.22 11.11 28.46
N ILE A 164 -47.30 11.46 29.37
CA ILE A 164 -47.47 12.61 30.26
C ILE A 164 -46.88 13.91 29.71
N TRP A 165 -46.26 13.85 28.53
CA TRP A 165 -45.56 14.98 27.91
C TRP A 165 -44.57 15.67 28.86
N TRP A 166 -43.65 14.90 29.45
CA TRP A 166 -42.75 15.46 30.46
C TRP A 166 -41.77 16.49 29.85
N PRO A 167 -41.33 17.51 30.61
CA PRO A 167 -40.55 18.59 30.02
C PRO A 167 -39.15 18.15 29.57
N TYR A 168 -38.60 18.85 28.57
CA TYR A 168 -37.36 18.48 27.86
C TYR A 168 -36.15 18.32 28.80
N ASN A 169 -36.11 19.08 29.89
CA ASN A 169 -35.08 18.98 30.92
C ASN A 169 -35.07 17.60 31.60
N VAL A 170 -36.25 17.01 31.84
CA VAL A 170 -36.39 15.65 32.38
C VAL A 170 -35.93 14.62 31.36
N THR A 171 -36.32 14.76 30.09
CA THR A 171 -35.83 13.92 28.99
C THR A 171 -34.30 13.95 28.91
N ASN A 172 -33.69 15.13 28.98
CA ASN A 172 -32.24 15.30 28.92
C ASN A 172 -31.51 14.74 30.13
N ALA A 173 -32.07 14.90 31.34
CA ALA A 173 -31.55 14.30 32.55
C ALA A 173 -31.59 12.77 32.47
N PHE A 174 -32.72 12.21 32.01
CA PHE A 174 -32.90 10.77 31.84
C PHE A 174 -31.94 10.19 30.79
N ASN A 175 -31.83 10.82 29.62
CA ASN A 175 -30.85 10.47 28.60
C ASN A 175 -29.41 10.54 29.11
N SER A 176 -29.08 11.58 29.88
CA SER A 176 -27.72 11.76 30.43
C SER A 176 -27.39 10.69 31.47
N PHE A 177 -28.36 10.32 32.32
CA PHE A 177 -28.21 9.23 33.28
C PHE A 177 -27.93 7.90 32.59
N TYR A 178 -28.72 7.52 31.57
CA TYR A 178 -28.49 6.29 30.81
C TYR A 178 -27.19 6.33 30.01
N GLY A 179 -26.90 7.44 29.32
CA GLY A 179 -25.65 7.60 28.57
C GLY A 179 -24.41 7.46 29.45
N PHE A 180 -24.43 8.09 30.63
CA PHE A 180 -23.36 7.96 31.62
C PHE A 180 -23.27 6.52 32.16
N GLY A 181 -24.38 5.92 32.56
CA GLY A 181 -24.43 4.56 33.10
C GLY A 181 -23.92 3.50 32.11
N VAL A 182 -24.31 3.59 30.84
CA VAL A 182 -23.80 2.70 29.78
C VAL A 182 -22.30 2.89 29.58
N THR A 183 -21.83 4.15 29.50
CA THR A 183 -20.39 4.46 29.37
C THR A 183 -19.57 3.88 30.52
N LEU A 184 -20.03 4.08 31.75
CA LEU A 184 -19.41 3.54 32.94
C LEU A 184 -19.40 2.00 32.91
N GLY A 185 -20.50 1.38 32.45
CA GLY A 185 -20.60 -0.06 32.24
C GLY A 185 -19.52 -0.60 31.29
N PHE A 186 -19.34 0.01 30.11
CA PHE A 186 -18.28 -0.37 29.16
C PHE A 186 -16.88 -0.22 29.75
N ALA A 187 -16.61 0.88 30.47
CA ALA A 187 -15.32 1.12 31.10
C ALA A 187 -15.00 0.07 32.19
N ILE A 188 -15.96 -0.20 33.09
CA ILE A 188 -15.80 -1.18 34.17
C ILE A 188 -15.62 -2.59 33.58
N PHE A 189 -16.44 -2.98 32.60
CA PHE A 189 -16.33 -4.29 31.96
C PHE A 189 -15.03 -4.46 31.20
N GLY A 190 -14.65 -3.46 30.40
CA GLY A 190 -13.38 -3.46 29.68
C GLY A 190 -12.19 -3.61 30.64
N PHE A 191 -12.20 -2.89 31.76
CA PHE A 191 -11.17 -3.00 32.79
C PHE A 191 -11.13 -4.38 33.45
N ILE A 192 -12.28 -4.96 33.80
CA ILE A 192 -12.35 -6.32 34.37
C ILE A 192 -11.79 -7.35 33.39
N ILE A 193 -12.20 -7.29 32.12
CA ILE A 193 -11.72 -8.21 31.07
C ILE A 193 -10.21 -8.06 30.88
N TYR A 194 -9.72 -6.81 30.78
CA TYR A 194 -8.30 -6.52 30.61
C TYR A 194 -7.46 -7.07 31.77
N ARG A 195 -7.92 -6.87 33.02
CA ARG A 195 -7.21 -7.36 34.20
C ARG A 195 -7.12 -8.89 34.23
N GLU A 196 -8.20 -9.58 33.91
CA GLU A 196 -8.18 -11.05 33.85
C GLU A 196 -7.39 -11.57 32.65
N PHE A 197 -7.40 -10.86 31.53
CA PHE A 197 -6.56 -11.18 30.39
C PHE A 197 -5.07 -11.13 30.74
N GLN A 198 -4.62 -10.10 31.47
CA GLN A 198 -3.22 -10.02 31.92
C GLN A 198 -2.83 -11.21 32.80
N LYS A 199 -3.70 -11.61 33.74
CA LYS A 199 -3.46 -12.81 34.57
C LYS A 199 -3.33 -14.09 33.72
N ILE A 200 -4.19 -14.26 32.72
CA ILE A 200 -4.12 -15.41 31.81
C ILE A 200 -2.84 -15.36 30.97
N LYS A 201 -2.47 -14.18 30.48
CA LYS A 201 -1.26 -13.97 29.66
C LYS A 201 0.00 -14.36 30.45
N GLU A 202 0.09 -13.97 31.71
CA GLU A 202 1.20 -14.34 32.60
C GLU A 202 1.22 -15.85 32.88
N ALA A 203 0.05 -16.47 33.11
CA ALA A 203 -0.05 -17.89 33.45
C ALA A 203 0.18 -18.86 32.27
N ASN A 204 0.00 -18.43 31.01
CA ASN A 204 -0.09 -19.33 29.85
C ASN A 204 0.96 -19.13 28.74
N GLN A 205 2.07 -18.42 28.99
CA GLN A 205 3.10 -18.23 27.95
C GLN A 205 3.68 -19.54 27.40
N ALA A 206 3.59 -20.64 28.14
CA ALA A 206 4.13 -21.95 27.75
C ALA A 206 3.20 -22.82 26.88
N SER A 207 1.88 -22.57 26.81
CA SER A 207 0.94 -23.48 26.11
C SER A 207 0.38 -22.90 24.80
N GLN A 208 0.34 -23.72 23.75
CA GLN A 208 -0.23 -23.36 22.44
C GLN A 208 -1.71 -22.96 22.54
N ARG A 209 -2.46 -23.64 23.42
CA ARG A 209 -3.87 -23.33 23.73
C ARG A 209 -4.02 -21.95 24.41
N GLY A 210 -3.02 -21.56 25.21
CA GLY A 210 -2.91 -20.24 25.81
C GLY A 210 -2.77 -19.11 24.78
N ARG A 211 -1.99 -19.33 23.73
CA ARG A 211 -1.83 -18.34 22.63
C ARG A 211 -3.11 -18.13 21.83
N GLU A 212 -3.82 -19.21 21.51
CA GLU A 212 -5.09 -19.12 20.79
C GLU A 212 -6.16 -18.41 21.63
N LEU A 213 -6.27 -18.74 22.92
CA LEU A 213 -7.17 -18.07 23.85
C LEU A 213 -6.79 -16.59 23.99
N SER A 214 -5.49 -16.28 24.08
CA SER A 214 -4.99 -14.90 24.15
C SER A 214 -5.40 -14.08 22.93
N LEU A 215 -5.28 -14.63 21.71
CA LEU A 215 -5.73 -13.96 20.48
C LEU A 215 -7.24 -13.70 20.45
N ARG A 216 -8.05 -14.66 20.92
CA ARG A 216 -9.52 -14.47 20.99
C ARG A 216 -9.90 -13.38 21.99
N VAL A 217 -9.29 -13.37 23.17
CA VAL A 217 -9.55 -12.35 24.20
C VAL A 217 -9.03 -10.99 23.75
N HIS A 218 -7.86 -10.93 23.10
CA HIS A 218 -7.32 -9.69 22.56
C HIS A 218 -8.25 -9.06 21.51
N ARG A 219 -8.84 -9.85 20.60
CA ARG A 219 -9.85 -9.35 19.65
C ARG A 219 -11.07 -8.77 20.37
N VAL A 220 -11.54 -9.42 21.45
CA VAL A 220 -12.68 -8.92 22.23
C VAL A 220 -12.32 -7.60 22.92
N VAL A 221 -11.15 -7.51 23.57
CA VAL A 221 -10.68 -6.28 24.23
C VAL A 221 -10.50 -5.13 23.23
N MET A 222 -9.95 -5.40 22.05
CA MET A 222 -9.81 -4.39 21.00
C MET A 222 -11.18 -3.87 20.53
N LEU A 223 -12.13 -4.78 20.29
CA LEU A 223 -13.51 -4.39 19.97
C LEU A 223 -14.14 -3.58 21.11
N SER A 224 -13.86 -3.90 22.37
CA SER A 224 -14.32 -3.14 23.54
C SER A 224 -13.77 -1.72 23.58
N VAL A 225 -12.46 -1.54 23.38
CA VAL A 225 -11.79 -0.23 23.39
C VAL A 225 -12.24 0.62 22.21
N CYS A 226 -12.32 0.04 21.01
CA CYS A 226 -12.86 0.72 19.84
C CYS A 226 -14.31 1.15 20.06
N SER A 227 -15.18 0.27 20.57
CA SER A 227 -16.60 0.58 20.81
C SER A 227 -16.78 1.67 21.87
N ALA A 228 -15.96 1.67 22.93
CA ALA A 228 -15.98 2.70 23.97
C ALA A 228 -15.47 4.05 23.44
N ARG A 229 -14.38 4.06 22.67
CA ARG A 229 -13.86 5.28 22.00
C ARG A 229 -14.85 5.82 20.98
N GLU A 230 -15.48 4.95 20.20
CA GLU A 230 -16.51 5.34 19.25
C GLU A 230 -17.74 5.87 19.96
N MET A 231 -18.22 5.26 21.05
CA MET A 231 -19.41 5.74 21.77
C MET A 231 -19.16 7.06 22.51
N VAL A 232 -18.00 7.21 23.17
CA VAL A 232 -17.58 8.50 23.77
C VAL A 232 -17.38 9.52 22.66
N GLY A 233 -16.73 9.13 21.57
CA GLY A 233 -16.55 9.93 20.37
C GLY A 233 -17.88 10.31 19.74
N TRP A 234 -18.93 9.48 19.81
CA TRP A 234 -20.24 9.74 19.21
C TRP A 234 -21.11 10.61 20.11
N LEU A 235 -21.07 10.40 21.43
CA LEU A 235 -21.66 11.33 22.40
C LEU A 235 -20.98 12.70 22.32
N PHE A 236 -19.66 12.72 22.14
CA PHE A 236 -18.89 13.93 21.92
C PHE A 236 -19.19 14.53 20.55
N VAL A 237 -19.20 13.77 19.45
CA VAL A 237 -19.49 14.26 18.09
C VAL A 237 -20.92 14.75 17.98
N ASN A 238 -21.93 14.12 18.60
CA ASN A 238 -23.28 14.68 18.57
C ASN A 238 -23.43 15.91 19.44
N ARG A 239 -22.85 15.93 20.66
CA ARG A 239 -22.94 17.13 21.51
C ARG A 239 -22.04 18.26 21.02
N PHE A 240 -20.90 17.93 20.42
CA PHE A 240 -19.98 18.85 19.78
C PHE A 240 -20.52 19.32 18.44
N ALA A 241 -21.13 18.47 17.61
CA ALA A 241 -21.80 18.91 16.39
C ALA A 241 -23.03 19.75 16.71
N LEU A 242 -23.78 19.43 17.77
CA LEU A 242 -24.89 20.26 18.25
C LEU A 242 -24.37 21.58 18.85
N ALA A 243 -23.30 21.56 19.63
CA ALA A 243 -22.69 22.75 20.20
C ALA A 243 -22.02 23.62 19.12
N LEU A 244 -21.33 23.01 18.17
CA LEU A 244 -20.71 23.64 17.01
C LEU A 244 -21.80 24.17 16.07
N PHE A 245 -22.89 23.45 15.87
CA PHE A 245 -24.06 23.94 15.15
C PHE A 245 -24.64 25.15 15.88
N SER A 246 -24.96 25.05 17.16
CA SER A 246 -25.46 26.17 17.97
C SER A 246 -24.50 27.36 17.99
N TYR A 247 -23.19 27.12 18.00
CA TYR A 247 -22.14 28.15 17.97
C TYR A 247 -21.96 28.76 16.57
N THR A 248 -22.01 27.95 15.51
CA THR A 248 -21.95 28.41 14.12
C THR A 248 -23.20 29.21 13.78
N MET A 249 -24.36 28.74 14.23
CA MET A 249 -25.62 29.46 14.19
C MET A 249 -25.53 30.77 14.97
N TYR A 250 -24.96 30.77 16.17
CA TYR A 250 -24.70 32.01 16.93
C TYR A 250 -23.83 32.99 16.14
N ILE A 251 -22.73 32.54 15.52
CA ILE A 251 -21.84 33.39 14.72
C ILE A 251 -22.55 33.93 13.47
N CYS A 252 -23.25 33.07 12.73
CA CYS A 252 -23.97 33.45 11.52
C CYS A 252 -25.10 34.44 11.83
N LEU A 253 -25.80 34.26 12.96
CA LEU A 253 -26.86 35.16 13.42
C LEU A 253 -26.29 36.50 13.93
N LYS A 254 -25.17 36.46 14.67
CA LYS A 254 -24.47 37.67 15.16
C LYS A 254 -23.90 38.51 14.00
N GLY A 255 -23.40 37.88 12.95
CA GLY A 255 -22.94 38.56 11.72
C GLY A 255 -24.09 39.19 10.92
N SER A 256 -25.29 38.63 10.99
CA SER A 256 -26.51 39.17 10.39
C SER A 256 -27.05 40.38 11.18
N GLN A 257 -27.02 40.32 12.51
CA GLN A 257 -27.36 41.46 13.37
C GLN A 257 -26.42 42.65 13.16
N GLY A 258 -25.10 42.42 13.06
CA GLY A 258 -24.14 43.50 12.79
C GLY A 258 -24.42 44.28 11.50
N LYS A 259 -24.90 43.62 10.44
CA LYS A 259 -25.28 44.30 9.19
C LYS A 259 -26.62 45.02 9.29
N LYS A 260 -27.61 44.47 9.99
CA LYS A 260 -28.88 45.16 10.25
C LYS A 260 -28.69 46.38 11.15
N ASP A 261 -27.85 46.28 12.18
CA ASP A 261 -27.51 47.38 13.07
C ASP A 261 -26.72 48.47 12.32
N GLU A 262 -25.81 48.10 11.41
CA GLU A 262 -25.11 49.06 10.55
C GLU A 262 -26.05 49.74 9.54
N GLU A 263 -27.05 49.03 9.01
CA GLU A 263 -28.04 49.58 8.09
C GLU A 263 -29.08 50.47 8.79
N VAL A 264 -29.49 50.10 10.01
CA VAL A 264 -30.33 50.93 10.89
C VAL A 264 -29.57 52.17 11.34
N GLN A 265 -28.29 52.05 11.70
CA GLN A 265 -27.43 53.18 12.03
C GLN A 265 -27.25 54.12 10.84
N LYS A 266 -27.00 53.58 9.63
CA LYS A 266 -26.96 54.39 8.39
C LYS A 266 -28.27 55.12 8.11
N ARG A 267 -29.43 54.52 8.41
CA ARG A 267 -30.73 55.19 8.28
C ARG A 267 -30.94 56.29 9.32
N LEU A 268 -30.53 56.05 10.57
CA LEU A 268 -30.59 57.05 11.64
C LEU A 268 -29.64 58.23 11.36
N ASP A 269 -28.43 57.96 10.88
CA ASP A 269 -27.45 58.97 10.49
C ASP A 269 -27.96 59.78 9.28
N ALA A 270 -28.56 59.12 8.27
CA ALA A 270 -29.18 59.82 7.14
C ALA A 270 -30.36 60.69 7.56
N GLN A 271 -31.19 60.23 8.51
CA GLN A 271 -32.28 61.04 9.08
C GLN A 271 -31.73 62.23 9.91
N TRP A 272 -30.65 62.03 10.65
CA TRP A 272 -29.98 63.09 11.41
C TRP A 272 -29.38 64.16 10.50
N VAL A 273 -28.69 63.75 9.42
CA VAL A 273 -28.15 64.67 8.40
C VAL A 273 -29.28 65.46 7.74
N LYS A 274 -30.38 64.80 7.37
CA LYS A 274 -31.55 65.48 6.77
C LYS A 274 -32.16 66.50 7.72
N LYS A 275 -32.33 66.14 9.00
CA LYS A 275 -32.85 67.05 10.04
C LYS A 275 -31.92 68.23 10.30
N ASN A 276 -30.60 68.02 10.25
CA ASN A 276 -29.63 69.11 10.39
C ASN A 276 -29.55 70.00 9.16
N GLN A 277 -29.69 69.46 7.94
CA GLN A 277 -29.78 70.28 6.73
C GLN A 277 -31.04 71.16 6.74
N GLU A 278 -32.18 70.65 7.19
CA GLU A 278 -33.41 71.43 7.37
C GLU A 278 -33.25 72.54 8.45
N ASN A 279 -32.49 72.26 9.53
CA ASN A 279 -32.14 73.25 10.56
C ASN A 279 -31.10 74.29 10.10
N ILE A 280 -30.20 73.93 9.17
CA ILE A 280 -29.22 74.85 8.60
C ILE A 280 -29.89 75.77 7.57
N PHE A 281 -30.82 75.27 6.74
CA PHE A 281 -31.57 76.11 5.81
C PHE A 281 -32.51 77.11 6.49
N THR A 282 -33.03 76.78 7.68
CA THR A 282 -33.79 77.72 8.51
C THR A 282 -32.91 78.76 9.22
N ASN A 283 -31.63 78.48 9.48
CA ASN A 283 -30.69 79.44 10.09
C ASN A 283 -29.86 80.26 9.09
N VAL A 284 -29.73 79.83 7.83
CA VAL A 284 -29.02 80.59 6.79
C VAL A 284 -29.91 81.63 6.10
N SER A 285 -31.24 81.55 6.27
CA SER A 285 -32.17 82.58 5.80
C SER A 285 -32.22 83.84 6.69
N SER A 286 -31.45 83.91 7.77
CA SER A 286 -31.48 85.03 8.74
C SER A 286 -30.17 85.79 8.93
N ASN A 287 -29.11 85.53 8.16
CA ASN A 287 -27.91 86.36 8.21
C ASN A 287 -27.30 86.55 6.81
N GLY A 288 -27.89 87.49 6.07
CA GLY A 288 -27.20 88.14 4.96
C GLY A 288 -26.21 89.15 5.51
N ASN A 289 -24.94 89.01 5.16
CA ASN A 289 -24.10 90.18 4.88
C ASN A 289 -22.90 89.81 4.02
N ASN A 290 -22.79 90.60 2.96
CA ASN A 290 -21.73 90.62 1.96
C ASN A 290 -20.36 90.83 2.61
N ASN A 291 -19.34 90.11 2.14
CA ASN A 291 -18.03 90.69 1.88
C ASN A 291 -17.25 89.83 0.86
N THR A 292 -16.94 90.49 -0.25
CA THR A 292 -15.93 90.17 -1.27
C THR A 292 -14.55 89.97 -0.65
N PHE A 293 -13.81 88.95 -1.07
CA PHE A 293 -12.35 89.02 -1.07
C PHE A 293 -11.70 88.11 -2.12
N ASP A 294 -10.48 88.51 -2.43
CA ASP A 294 -9.70 88.44 -3.64
C ASP A 294 -8.82 87.18 -3.78
N SER A 295 -8.27 87.07 -4.99
CA SER A 295 -7.23 86.19 -5.53
C SER A 295 -6.28 85.39 -4.61
N GLY A 296 -6.07 84.13 -5.00
CA GLY A 296 -4.73 83.59 -5.30
C GLY A 296 -4.07 82.73 -4.24
N GLU A 297 -3.88 81.44 -4.54
CA GLU A 297 -2.65 80.71 -4.17
C GLU A 297 -2.51 79.39 -4.94
N GLN A 298 -1.32 79.21 -5.52
CA GLN A 298 -0.84 78.00 -6.20
C GLN A 298 -0.50 76.91 -5.18
N PHE A 299 -0.72 75.63 -5.53
CA PHE A 299 0.02 74.51 -4.96
C PHE A 299 0.39 73.50 -6.07
N PRO A 300 1.50 72.75 -5.89
CA PRO A 300 2.34 72.27 -6.99
C PRO A 300 2.01 70.85 -7.47
N ASP A 301 2.34 70.65 -8.75
CA ASP A 301 2.56 69.36 -9.39
C ASP A 301 3.71 68.61 -8.72
N ASP A 302 3.47 67.34 -8.35
CA ASP A 302 4.46 66.26 -8.41
C ASP A 302 3.77 64.94 -8.01
N PHE A 303 3.66 63.99 -8.93
CA PHE A 303 3.99 62.57 -8.74
C PHE A 303 3.71 61.79 -10.05
N VAL A 304 4.78 61.57 -10.81
CA VAL A 304 4.84 60.69 -11.98
C VAL A 304 5.03 59.24 -11.50
N TYR A 305 4.14 58.34 -11.92
CA TYR A 305 4.30 56.89 -11.75
C TYR A 305 4.49 56.24 -13.12
N GLN A 306 5.65 55.62 -13.34
CA GLN A 306 5.96 54.89 -14.59
C GLN A 306 5.49 53.43 -14.52
N PRO A 307 4.94 52.86 -15.60
CA PRO A 307 4.70 51.42 -15.71
C PRO A 307 5.88 50.69 -16.39
N HIS A 308 6.24 49.54 -15.81
CA HIS A 308 7.24 48.60 -16.31
C HIS A 308 6.85 47.99 -17.67
N GLN A 309 7.79 48.01 -18.61
CA GLN A 309 7.76 47.27 -19.87
C GLN A 309 8.11 45.79 -19.69
N ILE A 310 7.33 44.95 -20.36
CA ILE A 310 7.57 43.53 -20.61
C ILE A 310 8.54 43.44 -21.80
N ILE A 311 9.66 42.74 -21.64
CA ILE A 311 10.58 42.40 -22.73
C ILE A 311 10.35 40.95 -23.14
N ASP A 312 9.96 40.82 -24.39
CA ASP A 312 9.87 39.63 -25.22
C ASP A 312 11.24 39.38 -25.85
N THR A 313 11.75 38.13 -25.85
CA THR A 313 12.89 37.76 -26.71
C THR A 313 12.74 36.33 -27.24
N ASN A 314 12.36 36.27 -28.52
CA ASN A 314 12.60 35.15 -29.44
C ASN A 314 13.97 35.32 -30.13
N GLY A 315 14.58 34.20 -30.54
CA GLY A 315 15.67 34.13 -31.54
C GLY A 315 16.87 33.31 -31.03
N ALA A 316 17.05 32.04 -31.39
CA ALA A 316 17.44 31.45 -32.69
C ALA A 316 18.97 31.34 -32.91
N HIS A 317 19.39 30.09 -33.12
CA HIS A 317 20.55 29.56 -33.88
C HIS A 317 21.97 30.12 -33.71
N HIS A 318 22.92 29.24 -33.36
CA HIS A 318 24.12 29.00 -34.19
C HIS A 318 24.83 27.68 -33.85
N THR A 319 25.35 27.06 -34.90
CA THR A 319 26.11 25.81 -35.01
C THR A 319 27.62 26.00 -34.84
N ALA A 320 28.28 24.89 -34.46
CA ALA A 320 29.63 24.43 -34.87
C ALA A 320 30.84 24.56 -33.93
N ALA A 321 31.62 23.47 -33.96
CA ALA A 321 33.09 23.34 -33.93
C ALA A 321 33.78 22.85 -32.64
N ILE A 322 34.07 21.53 -32.66
CA ILE A 322 35.37 20.86 -32.49
C ILE A 322 36.50 21.69 -31.85
N GLY A 323 37.01 21.21 -30.72
CA GLY A 323 38.29 21.61 -30.13
C GLY A 323 38.89 20.46 -29.32
N SER A 324 39.84 19.75 -29.92
CA SER A 324 40.76 18.78 -29.31
C SER A 324 41.71 19.46 -28.33
N LEU A 325 41.89 18.88 -27.13
CA LEU A 325 42.96 19.25 -26.21
C LEU A 325 43.64 17.97 -25.71
N GLU A 326 44.80 17.69 -26.30
CA GLU A 326 45.85 16.85 -25.74
C GLU A 326 46.43 17.54 -24.50
N PHE A 327 46.72 16.76 -23.46
CA PHE A 327 47.75 17.12 -22.48
C PHE A 327 48.57 15.87 -22.18
N THR A 328 49.87 16.02 -22.40
CA THR A 328 50.95 15.06 -22.21
C THR A 328 51.37 14.91 -20.75
N ASP A 329 51.90 13.72 -20.45
CA ASP A 329 52.69 13.33 -19.28
C ASP A 329 53.74 14.37 -18.83
N ASP A 330 54.05 14.46 -17.54
CA ASP A 330 55.10 13.65 -16.91
C ASP A 330 55.54 14.15 -15.51
N SER A 331 56.02 13.20 -14.69
CA SER A 331 56.95 13.32 -13.55
C SER A 331 56.44 13.75 -12.15
N LEU A 332 56.49 12.82 -11.19
CA LEU A 332 57.58 12.77 -10.19
C LEU A 332 57.47 11.53 -9.26
N THR A 333 58.60 10.83 -9.18
CA THR A 333 58.88 9.58 -8.47
C THR A 333 59.39 9.78 -7.03
N ASN A 334 59.21 8.71 -6.23
CA ASN A 334 60.00 8.25 -5.08
C ASN A 334 59.80 8.92 -3.71
N ILE A 335 59.43 8.10 -2.72
CA ILE A 335 60.19 7.89 -1.46
C ILE A 335 59.82 6.54 -0.82
N THR A 336 60.88 5.95 -0.26
CA THR A 336 61.21 4.65 0.35
C THR A 336 60.33 4.02 1.45
N THR A 337 60.58 2.71 1.62
CA THR A 337 60.02 1.65 2.49
C THR A 337 60.39 1.73 4.01
N PRO A 338 60.15 0.69 4.88
CA PRO A 338 59.20 0.67 6.00
C PRO A 338 59.89 0.59 7.40
N PRO A 339 59.15 0.44 8.52
CA PRO A 339 59.54 -0.63 9.45
C PRO A 339 58.43 -1.30 10.30
N GLN A 340 58.62 -2.60 10.52
CA GLN A 340 58.59 -3.38 11.78
C GLN A 340 57.36 -3.38 12.72
N SER A 341 56.83 -4.59 12.94
CA SER A 341 56.07 -5.07 14.12
C SER A 341 56.99 -5.46 15.30
N PRO A 342 56.49 -5.85 16.50
CA PRO A 342 55.27 -5.50 17.27
C PRO A 342 55.60 -5.08 18.74
N PRO A 343 54.60 -4.85 19.61
CA PRO A 343 54.60 -5.68 20.83
C PRO A 343 53.22 -6.09 21.39
N LYS A 344 53.22 -7.32 21.93
CA LYS A 344 52.61 -7.83 23.18
C LYS A 344 51.13 -7.54 23.51
N SER A 345 50.36 -8.63 23.38
CA SER A 345 49.39 -9.18 24.34
C SER A 345 48.95 -8.28 25.51
N ILE A 346 47.69 -7.84 25.44
CA ILE A 346 46.89 -7.48 26.61
C ILE A 346 45.68 -8.44 26.61
N GLU A 347 45.64 -9.31 27.61
CA GLU A 347 44.44 -10.07 27.99
C GLU A 347 43.35 -9.07 28.41
N PHE A 348 42.18 -9.18 27.80
CA PHE A 348 40.95 -8.58 28.32
C PHE A 348 39.97 -9.71 28.62
N ASP A 349 39.81 -9.97 29.92
CA ASP A 349 38.63 -10.62 30.46
C ASP A 349 37.40 -9.74 30.17
N ALA A 350 36.49 -10.24 29.33
CA ALA A 350 35.17 -9.67 29.13
C ALA A 350 34.13 -10.73 29.50
N ALA A 351 33.94 -10.92 30.81
CA ALA A 351 32.73 -11.49 31.35
C ALA A 351 31.74 -10.36 31.70
N SER A 352 30.48 -10.58 31.34
CA SER A 352 29.27 -9.85 31.71
C SER A 352 29.09 -8.40 31.22
N SER A 353 28.54 -8.25 30.01
CA SER A 353 27.60 -7.15 29.71
C SER A 353 26.84 -7.41 28.40
N ASP A 354 25.95 -8.41 28.35
CA ASP A 354 25.04 -8.58 27.20
C ASP A 354 23.71 -9.21 27.63
N ILE A 355 22.89 -8.43 28.32
CA ILE A 355 21.44 -8.72 28.50
C ILE A 355 20.57 -7.47 28.21
N GLU A 356 21.13 -6.25 28.20
CA GLU A 356 20.32 -5.03 28.00
C GLU A 356 20.05 -4.68 26.52
N THR A 357 20.87 -5.14 25.58
CA THR A 357 20.74 -4.79 24.15
C THR A 357 19.60 -5.53 23.44
N SER A 358 19.22 -6.71 23.94
CA SER A 358 18.13 -7.52 23.39
C SER A 358 16.74 -7.11 23.92
N GLN A 359 16.64 -6.36 25.01
CA GLN A 359 15.36 -5.80 25.50
C GLN A 359 14.95 -4.49 24.81
N SER A 360 15.92 -3.70 24.33
CA SER A 360 15.67 -2.44 23.61
C SER A 360 14.97 -2.66 22.25
N ILE A 361 15.41 -3.68 21.49
CA ILE A 361 14.91 -3.96 20.13
C ILE A 361 13.53 -4.65 20.16
N VAL A 362 13.24 -5.44 21.20
CA VAL A 362 11.92 -6.04 21.39
C VAL A 362 10.87 -4.99 21.82
N SER A 363 11.30 -3.91 22.48
CA SER A 363 10.43 -2.83 22.96
C SER A 363 9.92 -1.92 21.82
N SER A 364 10.74 -1.63 20.81
CA SER A 364 10.34 -0.72 19.71
C SER A 364 9.29 -1.30 18.76
N TYR A 365 9.24 -2.63 18.58
CA TYR A 365 8.28 -3.29 17.67
C TYR A 365 6.98 -3.78 18.36
N LEU A 366 7.01 -4.05 19.66
CA LEU A 366 5.80 -4.43 20.41
C LEU A 366 4.88 -3.23 20.74
N LEU A 367 5.35 -2.00 20.53
CA LEU A 367 4.59 -0.80 20.89
C LEU A 367 3.54 -0.37 19.86
N ASN A 368 3.47 -0.95 18.65
CA ASN A 368 2.41 -0.56 17.72
C ASN A 368 1.98 -1.61 16.65
N PRO A 369 1.52 -2.81 17.04
CA PRO A 369 0.90 -3.76 16.11
C PRO A 369 -0.33 -3.18 15.37
N GLU A 370 -0.93 -2.09 15.89
CA GLU A 370 -2.00 -1.35 15.24
C GLU A 370 -1.53 -0.64 13.96
N SER A 371 -0.32 -0.06 13.95
CA SER A 371 0.25 0.61 12.77
C SER A 371 0.52 -0.35 11.61
N ALA A 372 1.09 -1.52 11.90
CA ALA A 372 1.35 -2.56 10.91
C ALA A 372 0.04 -3.11 10.34
N MET A 373 -0.96 -3.37 11.20
CA MET A 373 -2.27 -3.84 10.74
C MET A 373 -2.96 -2.79 9.85
N LEU A 374 -3.02 -1.52 10.28
CA LEU A 374 -3.60 -0.45 9.48
C LEU A 374 -2.90 -0.27 8.13
N SER A 375 -1.56 -0.42 8.08
CA SER A 375 -0.78 -0.28 6.84
C SER A 375 -1.12 -1.31 5.75
N TYR A 376 -1.65 -2.49 6.11
CA TYR A 376 -2.05 -3.51 5.13
C TYR A 376 -3.54 -3.48 4.81
N TYR A 377 -4.39 -3.35 5.84
CA TYR A 377 -5.84 -3.45 5.66
C TYR A 377 -6.43 -2.18 5.07
N TYR A 378 -5.92 -0.99 5.45
CA TYR A 378 -6.45 0.26 4.94
C TYR A 378 -6.20 0.40 3.43
N PRO A 379 -4.99 0.21 2.88
CA PRO A 379 -4.79 0.25 1.43
C PRO A 379 -5.57 -0.86 0.71
N PHE A 380 -5.63 -2.09 1.24
CA PHE A 380 -6.42 -3.15 0.59
C PHE A 380 -7.90 -2.79 0.48
N TYR A 381 -8.55 -2.36 1.58
CA TYR A 381 -9.98 -2.04 1.56
C TYR A 381 -10.26 -0.72 0.87
N VAL A 382 -9.41 0.31 1.01
CA VAL A 382 -9.55 1.58 0.30
C VAL A 382 -9.32 1.36 -1.19
N THR A 383 -8.28 0.66 -1.62
CA THR A 383 -8.05 0.38 -3.04
C THR A 383 -9.13 -0.51 -3.62
N ARG A 384 -9.62 -1.52 -2.89
CA ARG A 384 -10.76 -2.34 -3.33
C ARG A 384 -12.06 -1.52 -3.43
N THR A 385 -12.33 -0.66 -2.45
CA THR A 385 -13.52 0.21 -2.45
C THR A 385 -13.43 1.28 -3.52
N LEU A 386 -12.27 1.92 -3.67
CA LEU A 386 -11.99 2.86 -4.75
C LEU A 386 -12.08 2.16 -6.11
N ARG A 387 -11.61 0.93 -6.29
CA ARG A 387 -11.80 0.16 -7.54
C ARG A 387 -13.28 -0.10 -7.81
N ASN A 388 -14.04 -0.53 -6.80
CA ASN A 388 -15.47 -0.77 -6.95
C ASN A 388 -16.25 0.51 -7.28
N LEU A 389 -15.86 1.65 -6.69
CA LEU A 389 -16.42 2.97 -7.01
C LEU A 389 -15.94 3.47 -8.38
N LYS A 390 -14.70 3.16 -8.77
CA LYS A 390 -14.08 3.54 -10.05
C LYS A 390 -14.55 2.72 -11.24
N ASN A 391 -15.22 1.58 -11.03
CA ASN A 391 -15.97 0.92 -12.10
C ASN A 391 -17.06 1.84 -12.71
N TYR A 392 -17.37 2.97 -12.08
CA TYR A 392 -18.24 4.02 -12.61
C TYR A 392 -17.49 5.19 -13.30
N VAL A 393 -16.14 5.22 -13.25
CA VAL A 393 -15.30 6.33 -13.73
C VAL A 393 -14.16 5.81 -14.62
N TRP A 394 -14.28 6.02 -15.93
CA TRP A 394 -13.52 5.46 -17.06
C TRP A 394 -12.01 5.80 -17.16
N TRP A 395 -11.38 6.30 -16.09
CA TRP A 395 -10.15 7.11 -16.19
C TRP A 395 -8.87 6.49 -15.62
N THR A 396 -8.82 5.20 -15.23
CA THR A 396 -7.58 4.61 -14.67
C THR A 396 -7.14 3.35 -15.39
N ASP A 397 -5.84 3.26 -15.68
CA ASP A 397 -5.23 2.12 -16.37
C ASP A 397 -5.00 0.87 -15.50
N VAL A 398 -5.29 0.92 -14.19
CA VAL A 398 -5.24 -0.27 -13.32
C VAL A 398 -6.51 -1.09 -13.49
N VAL A 399 -6.48 -2.01 -14.44
CA VAL A 399 -7.55 -2.95 -14.74
C VAL A 399 -7.14 -4.31 -14.19
N SER A 400 -8.01 -4.98 -13.43
CA SER A 400 -7.82 -6.41 -13.13
C SER A 400 -8.37 -7.27 -14.28
N PRO A 401 -7.98 -8.55 -14.43
CA PRO A 401 -8.43 -9.36 -15.55
C PRO A 401 -9.95 -9.43 -15.74
N ASP A 402 -10.70 -9.33 -14.64
CA ASP A 402 -12.17 -9.40 -14.65
C ASP A 402 -12.83 -8.05 -15.05
N GLN A 403 -12.04 -7.01 -15.27
CA GLN A 403 -12.46 -5.65 -15.64
C GLN A 403 -12.02 -5.26 -17.06
N ILE A 404 -11.33 -6.14 -17.78
CA ILE A 404 -10.91 -5.87 -19.17
C ILE A 404 -12.15 -5.78 -20.05
N HIS A 405 -12.16 -4.81 -20.98
CA HIS A 405 -13.18 -4.69 -22.02
C HIS A 405 -12.52 -4.31 -23.36
N ILE A 406 -13.21 -4.58 -24.47
CA ILE A 406 -12.72 -4.36 -25.84
C ILE A 406 -12.11 -2.96 -26.03
N ASN A 407 -12.80 -1.92 -25.57
CA ASN A 407 -12.32 -0.53 -25.74
C ASN A 407 -10.99 -0.26 -25.03
N TRP A 408 -10.72 -0.94 -23.91
CA TRP A 408 -9.46 -0.78 -23.19
C TRP A 408 -8.32 -1.44 -23.96
N ILE A 409 -8.52 -2.68 -24.42
CA ILE A 409 -7.51 -3.39 -25.23
C ILE A 409 -7.22 -2.60 -26.52
N GLN A 410 -8.26 -2.12 -27.20
CA GLN A 410 -8.11 -1.29 -28.41
C GLN A 410 -7.30 -0.02 -28.12
N ARG A 411 -7.56 0.67 -26.99
CA ARG A 411 -6.79 1.84 -26.58
C ARG A 411 -5.31 1.49 -26.33
N VAL A 412 -5.04 0.41 -25.61
CA VAL A 412 -3.67 -0.04 -25.32
C VAL A 412 -2.89 -0.27 -26.61
N PHE A 413 -3.46 -0.96 -27.60
CA PHE A 413 -2.79 -1.16 -28.88
C PHE A 413 -2.69 0.13 -29.70
N ASN A 414 -3.70 0.99 -29.68
CA ASN A 414 -3.60 2.29 -30.34
C ASN A 414 -2.41 3.11 -29.80
N ASP A 415 -2.29 3.21 -28.47
CA ASP A 415 -1.22 3.96 -27.82
C ASP A 415 0.15 3.31 -28.10
N TYR A 416 0.23 1.97 -28.03
CA TYR A 416 1.44 1.23 -28.34
C TYR A 416 1.90 1.46 -29.79
N TYR A 417 1.03 1.23 -30.77
CA TYR A 417 1.37 1.38 -32.20
C TYR A 417 1.68 2.83 -32.58
N LYS A 418 0.99 3.80 -31.96
CA LYS A 418 1.29 5.22 -32.10
C LYS A 418 2.70 5.52 -31.59
N ASN A 419 3.02 5.12 -30.37
CA ASN A 419 4.30 5.45 -29.74
C ASN A 419 5.48 4.69 -30.39
N ARG A 420 5.27 3.44 -30.80
CA ARG A 420 6.34 2.57 -31.33
C ARG A 420 6.60 2.77 -32.81
N PHE A 421 5.55 2.96 -33.61
CA PHE A 421 5.63 2.96 -35.07
C PHE A 421 5.12 4.26 -35.71
N GLY A 422 4.71 5.25 -34.91
CA GLY A 422 4.15 6.51 -35.43
C GLY A 422 2.76 6.37 -36.06
N VAL A 423 2.05 5.28 -35.77
CA VAL A 423 0.72 5.02 -36.33
C VAL A 423 -0.32 5.77 -35.49
N GLU A 424 -0.62 7.01 -35.88
CA GLU A 424 -1.52 7.92 -35.14
C GLU A 424 -2.91 7.34 -34.83
N ASP A 425 -3.41 6.44 -35.67
CA ASP A 425 -4.77 5.89 -35.54
C ASP A 425 -4.82 4.42 -35.98
N PHE A 426 -4.21 3.55 -35.18
CA PHE A 426 -4.24 2.10 -35.38
C PHE A 426 -5.66 1.53 -35.53
N ALA A 427 -6.64 2.16 -34.87
CA ALA A 427 -8.06 1.80 -34.97
C ALA A 427 -8.69 2.02 -36.35
N LYS A 428 -8.05 2.76 -37.26
CA LYS A 428 -8.47 2.83 -38.68
C LYS A 428 -8.17 1.54 -39.45
N TYR A 429 -7.15 0.80 -39.04
CA TYR A 429 -6.68 -0.38 -39.74
C TYR A 429 -7.19 -1.66 -39.11
N TYR A 430 -7.22 -1.72 -37.78
CA TYR A 430 -7.61 -2.90 -37.03
C TYR A 430 -8.59 -2.57 -35.91
N LYS A 431 -9.65 -3.38 -35.81
CA LYS A 431 -10.63 -3.31 -34.73
C LYS A 431 -10.78 -4.66 -34.07
N ILE A 432 -10.77 -4.69 -32.74
CA ILE A 432 -11.06 -5.91 -31.99
C ILE A 432 -12.56 -6.26 -32.15
N GLU A 433 -12.87 -7.44 -32.69
CA GLU A 433 -14.24 -7.95 -32.76
C GLU A 433 -14.66 -8.60 -31.44
N SER A 434 -13.74 -9.37 -30.87
CA SER A 434 -13.95 -10.08 -29.61
C SER A 434 -12.62 -10.38 -28.94
N PHE A 435 -12.69 -10.66 -27.64
CA PHE A 435 -11.57 -11.20 -26.89
C PHE A 435 -12.09 -12.27 -25.93
N SER A 436 -11.21 -13.18 -25.53
CA SER A 436 -11.46 -14.11 -24.45
C SER A 436 -10.30 -14.10 -23.47
N VAL A 437 -10.64 -14.32 -22.21
CA VAL A 437 -9.68 -14.45 -21.11
C VAL A 437 -9.64 -15.94 -20.78
N VAL A 438 -8.50 -16.58 -20.99
CA VAL A 438 -8.33 -18.02 -20.72
C VAL A 438 -8.47 -18.25 -19.22
N GLY A 439 -9.45 -19.06 -18.82
CA GLY A 439 -9.71 -19.36 -17.41
C GLY A 439 -8.63 -20.25 -16.78
N ASP A 440 -8.51 -20.21 -15.45
CA ASP A 440 -7.50 -20.98 -14.69
C ASP A 440 -7.61 -22.52 -14.86
N ASN A 441 -8.75 -23.02 -15.35
CA ASN A 441 -9.04 -24.45 -15.51
C ASN A 441 -8.98 -24.95 -16.95
N GLU A 442 -8.56 -24.12 -17.90
CA GLU A 442 -8.43 -24.51 -19.30
C GLU A 442 -7.06 -25.17 -19.55
N ASP A 443 -6.96 -26.09 -20.52
CA ASP A 443 -5.68 -26.73 -20.91
C ASP A 443 -4.61 -25.71 -21.35
N ASP A 444 -5.06 -24.50 -21.66
CA ASP A 444 -4.25 -23.36 -22.08
C ASP A 444 -3.94 -22.37 -20.94
N ALA A 445 -4.29 -22.71 -19.70
CA ALA A 445 -4.05 -21.87 -18.53
C ALA A 445 -2.54 -21.63 -18.32
N VAL A 446 -2.19 -20.37 -18.12
CA VAL A 446 -0.81 -19.98 -17.80
C VAL A 446 -0.55 -20.30 -16.33
N THR A 447 0.64 -20.84 -16.03
CA THR A 447 1.05 -21.09 -14.65
C THR A 447 1.05 -19.79 -13.85
N GLN A 448 0.32 -19.77 -12.73
CA GLN A 448 0.18 -18.59 -11.88
C GLN A 448 1.44 -18.36 -11.04
N GLY A 449 1.72 -17.09 -10.71
CA GLY A 449 2.78 -16.72 -9.78
C GLY A 449 2.34 -16.80 -8.32
N MET A 450 3.29 -16.68 -7.39
CA MET A 450 2.99 -16.70 -5.94
C MET A 450 2.11 -15.52 -5.48
N THR A 451 2.35 -14.34 -6.05
CA THR A 451 1.62 -13.10 -5.73
C THR A 451 0.83 -12.55 -6.91
N SER A 452 1.16 -12.99 -8.11
CA SER A 452 0.74 -12.37 -9.36
C SER A 452 -0.22 -13.28 -10.12
N LYS A 453 -1.37 -12.72 -10.51
CA LYS A 453 -2.31 -13.31 -11.45
C LYS A 453 -1.77 -13.06 -12.87
N ILE A 454 -1.40 -14.13 -13.55
CA ILE A 454 -0.99 -14.16 -14.95
C ILE A 454 -2.15 -14.71 -15.76
N THR A 455 -2.51 -14.06 -16.85
CA THR A 455 -3.68 -14.44 -17.63
C THR A 455 -3.42 -14.22 -19.11
N ARG A 456 -3.75 -15.22 -19.93
CA ARG A 456 -3.70 -15.09 -21.39
C ARG A 456 -4.98 -14.44 -21.89
N VAL A 457 -4.82 -13.42 -22.73
CA VAL A 457 -5.89 -12.72 -23.42
C VAL A 457 -5.79 -13.05 -24.91
N LYS A 458 -6.77 -13.79 -25.44
CA LYS A 458 -6.89 -14.10 -26.87
C LYS A 458 -7.74 -13.02 -27.53
N MET A 459 -7.32 -12.55 -28.71
CA MET A 459 -7.92 -11.42 -29.41
C MET A 459 -8.24 -11.81 -30.85
N VAL A 460 -9.42 -11.40 -31.32
CA VAL A 460 -9.82 -11.54 -32.73
C VAL A 460 -9.92 -10.15 -33.33
N TRP A 461 -9.08 -9.91 -34.34
CA TRP A 461 -8.98 -8.62 -35.02
C TRP A 461 -9.71 -8.66 -36.35
N LYS A 462 -10.50 -7.62 -36.63
CA LYS A 462 -11.03 -7.30 -37.95
C LYS A 462 -10.15 -6.25 -38.61
N GLN A 463 -9.62 -6.60 -39.76
CA GLN A 463 -8.98 -5.63 -40.65
C GLN A 463 -10.07 -4.76 -41.30
N LEU A 464 -9.94 -3.44 -41.18
CA LEU A 464 -10.92 -2.46 -41.66
C LEU A 464 -10.55 -1.86 -43.02
N GLN A 465 -9.28 -1.84 -43.38
CA GLN A 465 -8.77 -1.31 -44.64
C GLN A 465 -7.73 -2.25 -45.24
N ASP A 466 -7.74 -2.39 -46.57
CA ASP A 466 -6.70 -3.13 -47.29
C ASP A 466 -5.37 -2.38 -47.14
N ASN A 467 -4.44 -3.04 -46.46
CA ASN A 467 -3.17 -2.46 -46.09
C ASN A 467 -2.20 -2.56 -47.28
N ASN A 468 -2.26 -1.61 -48.21
CA ASN A 468 -1.17 -1.41 -49.18
C ASN A 468 0.12 -0.92 -48.53
N HIS A 469 0.08 -0.53 -47.26
CA HIS A 469 1.24 -0.31 -46.41
C HIS A 469 1.52 -1.58 -45.60
N ALA A 470 2.75 -2.09 -45.63
CA ALA A 470 3.18 -3.28 -44.90
C ALA A 470 3.14 -3.06 -43.38
N PHE A 471 1.94 -3.04 -42.80
CA PHE A 471 1.76 -2.92 -41.36
C PHE A 471 2.02 -4.26 -40.67
N ILE A 472 2.57 -4.17 -39.46
CA ILE A 472 2.75 -5.30 -38.56
C ILE A 472 1.36 -5.75 -38.09
N GLU A 473 1.03 -7.02 -38.33
CA GLU A 473 -0.22 -7.62 -37.89
C GLU A 473 -0.29 -7.60 -36.34
N PRO A 474 -1.43 -7.21 -35.74
CA PRO A 474 -1.56 -7.24 -34.29
C PRO A 474 -1.50 -8.68 -33.76
N PRO A 475 -1.03 -8.86 -32.51
CA PRO A 475 -0.93 -10.19 -31.92
C PRO A 475 -2.32 -10.79 -31.70
N SER A 476 -2.45 -12.09 -31.99
CA SER A 476 -3.67 -12.87 -31.70
C SER A 476 -3.81 -13.21 -30.21
N SER A 477 -2.74 -13.10 -29.42
CA SER A 477 -2.76 -13.26 -27.97
C SER A 477 -1.72 -12.40 -27.25
N ALA A 478 -1.99 -12.09 -25.99
CA ALA A 478 -1.10 -11.36 -25.10
C ALA A 478 -1.19 -11.90 -23.67
N ILE A 479 -0.16 -11.65 -22.87
CA ILE A 479 -0.09 -12.01 -21.46
C ILE A 479 -0.35 -10.77 -20.62
N MET A 480 -1.30 -10.88 -19.70
CA MET A 480 -1.56 -9.90 -18.66
C MET A 480 -1.04 -10.41 -17.32
N LYS A 481 -0.15 -9.67 -16.67
CA LYS A 481 0.31 -9.92 -15.30
C LYS A 481 -0.19 -8.79 -14.39
N SER A 482 -0.77 -9.15 -13.25
CA SER A 482 -1.31 -8.22 -12.25
C SER A 482 -1.28 -8.86 -10.86
N THR A 483 -1.52 -8.11 -9.80
CA THR A 483 -1.58 -8.68 -8.44
C THR A 483 -2.89 -9.46 -8.22
N HIS A 484 -2.80 -10.66 -7.63
CA HIS A 484 -3.98 -11.43 -7.25
C HIS A 484 -4.88 -10.61 -6.31
N GLN A 485 -6.20 -10.70 -6.50
CA GLN A 485 -7.18 -9.96 -5.70
C GLN A 485 -7.38 -10.50 -4.26
N SER A 486 -6.52 -11.42 -3.80
CA SER A 486 -6.59 -11.94 -2.45
C SER A 486 -5.84 -11.03 -1.48
N LEU A 487 -6.35 -10.89 -0.25
CA LEU A 487 -5.67 -10.12 0.80
C LEU A 487 -4.25 -10.66 1.06
N ASN A 488 -4.08 -11.98 0.99
CA ASN A 488 -2.78 -12.60 1.21
C ASN A 488 -1.78 -12.20 0.11
N ALA A 489 -2.18 -12.32 -1.16
CA ALA A 489 -1.32 -11.91 -2.27
C ALA A 489 -0.98 -10.42 -2.20
N TYR A 490 -1.93 -9.56 -1.82
CA TYR A 490 -1.69 -8.13 -1.61
C TYR A 490 -0.64 -7.86 -0.54
N LYS A 491 -0.72 -8.56 0.61
CA LYS A 491 0.27 -8.45 1.69
C LYS A 491 1.65 -8.87 1.22
N VAL A 492 1.75 -10.05 0.59
CA VAL A 492 3.03 -10.55 0.08
C VAL A 492 3.58 -9.62 -1.01
N ALA A 493 2.76 -9.17 -1.95
CA ALA A 493 3.16 -8.23 -3.00
C ALA A 493 3.63 -6.88 -2.44
N THR A 494 2.99 -6.40 -1.37
CA THR A 494 3.43 -5.17 -0.67
C THR A 494 4.80 -5.36 -0.03
N ASN A 495 5.02 -6.50 0.63
CA ASN A 495 6.29 -6.81 1.28
C ASN A 495 7.42 -7.00 0.27
N LEU A 496 7.13 -7.59 -0.89
CA LEU A 496 8.09 -7.78 -1.98
C LEU A 496 8.22 -6.56 -2.89
N ASN A 497 7.42 -5.51 -2.69
CA ASN A 497 7.28 -4.39 -3.63
C ASN A 497 7.09 -4.87 -5.09
N SER A 498 6.15 -5.78 -5.34
CA SER A 498 5.98 -6.44 -6.65
C SER A 498 5.69 -5.48 -7.80
N GLN A 499 5.27 -4.24 -7.52
CA GLN A 499 5.11 -3.22 -8.56
C GLN A 499 6.42 -2.87 -9.32
N ARG A 500 7.58 -3.21 -8.75
CA ARG A 500 8.91 -2.94 -9.33
C ARG A 500 9.03 -3.45 -10.76
N GLU A 501 8.49 -4.63 -11.04
CA GLU A 501 8.50 -5.24 -12.36
C GLU A 501 7.83 -4.33 -13.41
N ALA A 502 6.68 -3.77 -13.09
CA ALA A 502 5.97 -2.86 -13.99
C ALA A 502 6.71 -1.53 -14.18
N LEU A 503 7.35 -1.01 -13.12
CA LEU A 503 8.19 0.19 -13.23
C LEU A 503 9.42 -0.07 -14.11
N PHE A 504 9.99 -1.28 -14.04
CA PHE A 504 11.08 -1.69 -14.91
C PHE A 504 10.67 -1.70 -16.38
N TYR A 505 9.62 -2.43 -16.74
CA TYR A 505 9.17 -2.50 -18.13
C TYR A 505 8.65 -1.15 -18.66
N GLY A 506 7.96 -0.37 -17.82
CA GLY A 506 7.35 0.88 -18.24
C GLY A 506 8.36 2.00 -18.46
N ARG A 507 9.42 2.04 -17.64
CA ARG A 507 10.34 3.17 -17.56
C ARG A 507 11.82 2.77 -17.51
N LEU A 508 12.23 1.96 -16.53
CA LEU A 508 13.66 1.78 -16.25
C LEU A 508 14.41 1.07 -17.38
N SER A 509 13.80 0.04 -17.98
CA SER A 509 14.37 -0.70 -19.11
C SER A 509 14.73 0.24 -20.27
N LYS A 510 13.81 1.13 -20.65
CA LYS A 510 14.02 2.14 -21.71
C LYS A 510 15.08 3.19 -21.37
N GLN A 511 15.33 3.44 -20.09
CA GLN A 511 16.31 4.43 -19.63
C GLN A 511 17.72 3.83 -19.47
N LEU A 512 17.78 2.57 -19.03
CA LEU A 512 19.01 1.94 -18.57
C LEU A 512 19.61 0.96 -19.58
N LEU A 513 18.81 0.41 -20.50
CA LEU A 513 19.22 -0.68 -21.37
C LEU A 513 19.41 -0.20 -22.81
N THR A 514 20.36 -0.82 -23.49
CA THR A 514 20.58 -0.63 -24.93
C THR A 514 19.50 -1.36 -25.73
N ASP A 515 19.33 -0.99 -26.99
CA ASP A 515 18.37 -1.66 -27.89
C ASP A 515 18.64 -3.16 -28.03
N ASP A 516 19.91 -3.59 -27.99
CA ASP A 516 20.27 -5.00 -28.07
C ASP A 516 19.83 -5.78 -26.82
N VAL A 517 20.01 -5.20 -25.63
CA VAL A 517 19.54 -5.80 -24.39
C VAL A 517 18.01 -5.79 -24.32
N MET A 518 17.35 -4.73 -24.79
CA MET A 518 15.89 -4.65 -24.85
C MET A 518 15.26 -5.78 -25.67
N ARG A 519 15.97 -6.35 -26.67
CA ARG A 519 15.49 -7.51 -27.46
C ARG A 519 15.45 -8.81 -26.67
N THR A 520 16.10 -8.86 -25.50
CA THR A 520 16.00 -10.00 -24.57
C THR A 520 14.72 -9.94 -23.73
N LEU A 521 13.93 -8.86 -23.83
CA LEU A 521 12.66 -8.73 -23.13
C LEU A 521 11.50 -9.06 -24.08
N PRO A 522 10.35 -9.54 -23.56
CA PRO A 522 9.13 -9.61 -24.36
C PRO A 522 8.69 -8.21 -24.78
N GLU A 523 8.00 -8.09 -25.91
CA GLU A 523 7.40 -6.82 -26.30
C GLU A 523 6.32 -6.40 -25.27
N VAL A 524 6.37 -5.15 -24.80
CA VAL A 524 5.47 -4.67 -23.72
C VAL A 524 4.49 -3.65 -24.28
N TYR A 525 3.24 -4.06 -24.45
CA TYR A 525 2.16 -3.22 -24.95
C TYR A 525 1.71 -2.17 -23.94
N LEU A 526 1.66 -2.54 -22.65
CA LEU A 526 1.36 -1.63 -21.54
C LEU A 526 2.11 -2.09 -20.29
N SER A 527 2.69 -1.15 -19.56
CA SER A 527 3.12 -1.39 -18.19
C SER A 527 2.80 -0.19 -17.32
N TYR A 528 2.12 -0.45 -16.21
CA TYR A 528 1.66 0.60 -15.30
C TYR A 528 1.72 0.15 -13.85
N ALA A 529 2.29 1.02 -13.00
CA ALA A 529 2.24 0.94 -11.55
C ALA A 529 2.07 2.35 -10.96
N PRO A 530 1.11 2.59 -10.05
CA PRO A 530 1.03 3.86 -9.34
C PRO A 530 2.22 4.01 -8.38
N ALA A 531 2.96 5.12 -8.45
CA ALA A 531 4.14 5.34 -7.63
C ALA A 531 3.90 5.15 -6.11
N ALA A 532 2.71 5.47 -5.62
CA ALA A 532 2.35 5.36 -4.20
C ALA A 532 1.94 3.94 -3.76
N ASP A 533 1.75 2.99 -4.68
CA ASP A 533 1.06 1.73 -4.41
C ASP A 533 1.92 0.50 -4.70
N LYS A 534 2.72 0.12 -3.68
CA LYS A 534 3.73 -0.96 -3.69
C LYS A 534 3.33 -2.31 -4.29
N CYS A 535 2.04 -2.56 -4.45
CA CYS A 535 1.54 -3.86 -4.85
C CYS A 535 0.61 -3.83 -6.06
N ASN A 536 0.08 -2.69 -6.49
CA ASN A 536 -0.89 -2.68 -7.58
C ASN A 536 -0.22 -2.30 -8.88
N TYR A 537 -0.25 -3.21 -9.84
CA TYR A 537 0.34 -2.98 -11.14
C TYR A 537 -0.37 -3.81 -12.20
N VAL A 538 -0.14 -3.46 -13.45
CA VAL A 538 -0.55 -4.22 -14.63
C VAL A 538 0.59 -4.20 -15.65
N ILE A 539 0.89 -5.36 -16.20
CA ILE A 539 1.78 -5.52 -17.35
C ILE A 539 0.98 -6.28 -18.39
N PHE A 540 0.92 -5.74 -19.61
CA PHE A 540 0.32 -6.37 -20.77
C PHE A 540 1.40 -6.49 -21.84
N MET A 541 1.80 -7.72 -22.14
CA MET A 541 3.01 -8.00 -22.91
C MET A 541 2.80 -9.16 -23.87
N GLU A 542 3.80 -9.40 -24.71
CA GLU A 542 3.81 -10.46 -25.70
C GLU A 542 3.55 -11.83 -25.08
N ASP A 543 2.69 -12.61 -25.75
CA ASP A 543 2.56 -14.03 -25.49
C ASP A 543 3.64 -14.80 -26.25
N LEU A 544 4.57 -15.39 -25.49
CA LEU A 544 5.70 -16.20 -25.97
C LEU A 544 5.37 -17.69 -26.10
N SER A 545 4.13 -18.10 -25.86
CA SER A 545 3.71 -19.50 -25.96
C SER A 545 3.52 -20.00 -27.40
N GLY A 546 3.20 -21.29 -27.54
CA GLY A 546 3.04 -21.96 -28.83
C GLY A 546 4.40 -22.19 -29.50
N ASP A 547 4.49 -21.87 -30.78
CA ASP A 547 5.69 -22.09 -31.59
C ASP A 547 6.68 -20.91 -31.53
N LYS A 548 6.56 -20.00 -30.56
CA LYS A 548 7.44 -18.82 -30.45
C LYS A 548 8.66 -19.07 -29.58
N ALA A 549 8.46 -19.62 -28.38
CA ALA A 549 9.54 -19.88 -27.44
C ALA A 549 9.23 -21.06 -26.52
N GLU A 550 10.28 -21.70 -26.00
CA GLU A 550 10.17 -22.83 -25.06
C GLU A 550 10.86 -22.49 -23.74
N SER A 551 10.33 -22.97 -22.62
CA SER A 551 10.91 -22.68 -21.30
C SER A 551 12.32 -23.29 -21.18
N VAL A 552 13.30 -22.47 -20.78
CA VAL A 552 14.69 -22.94 -20.56
C VAL A 552 14.74 -24.00 -19.46
N SER A 553 13.89 -23.90 -18.44
CA SER A 553 13.77 -24.94 -17.40
C SER A 553 13.50 -26.32 -18.01
N LYS A 554 12.56 -26.42 -18.95
CA LYS A 554 12.26 -27.69 -19.63
C LYS A 554 13.45 -28.17 -20.46
N LEU A 555 14.09 -27.28 -21.19
CA LEU A 555 15.23 -27.59 -22.07
C LEU A 555 16.45 -28.11 -21.30
N LEU A 556 16.63 -27.64 -20.06
CA LEU A 556 17.68 -28.14 -19.18
C LEU A 556 17.26 -29.43 -18.43
N GLY A 557 16.00 -29.87 -18.53
CA GLY A 557 15.50 -31.12 -17.92
C GLY A 557 14.63 -30.94 -16.66
N ASN A 558 14.19 -29.72 -16.34
CA ASN A 558 13.22 -29.42 -15.27
C ASN A 558 13.62 -30.00 -13.88
N GLN A 559 14.90 -29.83 -13.54
CA GLN A 559 15.66 -30.69 -12.62
C GLN A 559 14.98 -30.96 -11.27
N CYS A 560 14.56 -29.92 -10.54
CA CYS A 560 13.91 -30.07 -9.22
C CYS A 560 12.41 -30.31 -9.25
N TRP A 561 11.80 -30.23 -10.43
CA TRP A 561 10.36 -30.31 -10.61
C TRP A 561 9.94 -31.61 -11.31
N GLY A 562 10.89 -32.54 -11.51
CA GLY A 562 10.69 -33.83 -12.19
C GLY A 562 10.69 -33.70 -13.71
N ASP A 563 10.59 -34.84 -14.40
CA ASP A 563 10.65 -34.87 -15.86
C ASP A 563 9.59 -33.95 -16.49
N PRO A 564 9.97 -33.10 -17.46
CA PRO A 564 9.03 -32.20 -18.12
C PRO A 564 7.95 -33.04 -18.83
N LYS A 565 6.67 -32.73 -18.56
CA LYS A 565 5.52 -33.48 -19.09
C LYS A 565 5.27 -33.34 -20.61
N CYS A 566 6.19 -32.75 -21.39
CA CYS A 566 5.97 -32.51 -22.81
C CYS A 566 7.16 -32.95 -23.68
N SER A 567 6.83 -33.73 -24.72
CA SER A 567 7.69 -34.45 -25.66
C SER A 567 7.80 -33.75 -27.02
N ASN A 568 7.96 -32.43 -27.05
CA ASN A 568 8.10 -31.72 -28.33
C ASN A 568 9.46 -32.03 -28.99
N ARG A 569 9.43 -32.31 -30.30
CA ARG A 569 10.61 -32.56 -31.16
C ARG A 569 11.67 -31.45 -31.15
N ALA A 570 11.31 -30.22 -30.75
CA ALA A 570 12.25 -29.10 -30.66
C ALA A 570 13.35 -29.32 -29.61
N ILE A 571 13.10 -30.20 -28.62
CA ILE A 571 14.09 -30.57 -27.59
C ILE A 571 15.24 -31.40 -28.20
N ASP A 572 14.96 -32.19 -29.24
CA ASP A 572 15.95 -33.15 -29.78
C ASP A 572 17.10 -32.46 -30.53
N SER A 573 16.89 -31.24 -31.04
CA SER A 573 17.91 -30.42 -31.72
C SER A 573 18.58 -29.39 -30.80
N PHE A 574 18.24 -29.38 -29.51
CA PHE A 574 18.70 -28.35 -28.58
C PHE A 574 20.05 -28.70 -27.96
N GLU A 575 21.07 -27.87 -28.20
CA GLU A 575 22.36 -27.99 -27.54
C GLU A 575 22.38 -27.21 -26.22
N LYS A 576 22.35 -27.92 -25.08
CA LYS A 576 22.35 -27.30 -23.74
C LYS A 576 23.48 -26.27 -23.56
N ARG A 577 24.69 -26.59 -24.04
CA ARG A 577 25.86 -25.68 -23.96
C ARG A 577 25.59 -24.36 -24.67
N GLU A 578 25.03 -24.39 -25.88
CA GLU A 578 24.73 -23.18 -26.65
C GLU A 578 23.74 -22.29 -25.89
N ALA A 579 22.74 -22.88 -25.27
CA ALA A 579 21.76 -22.12 -24.51
C ALA A 579 22.34 -21.50 -23.24
N LEU A 580 23.13 -22.26 -22.48
CA LEU A 580 23.84 -21.75 -21.32
C LEU A 580 24.78 -20.59 -21.71
N GLN A 581 25.52 -20.73 -22.81
CA GLN A 581 26.40 -19.69 -23.31
C GLN A 581 25.61 -18.45 -23.74
N SER A 582 24.48 -18.63 -24.43
CA SER A 582 23.60 -17.53 -24.86
C SER A 582 23.02 -16.76 -23.67
N ILE A 583 22.68 -17.46 -22.58
CA ILE A 583 22.23 -16.85 -21.32
C ILE A 583 23.34 -15.99 -20.70
N PHE A 584 24.55 -16.53 -20.62
CA PHE A 584 25.70 -15.80 -20.09
C PHE A 584 26.02 -14.57 -20.94
N LEU A 585 26.04 -14.69 -22.27
CA LEU A 585 26.31 -13.55 -23.16
C LEU A 585 25.22 -12.46 -23.06
N ALA A 586 23.95 -12.84 -23.01
CA ALA A 586 22.86 -11.88 -22.82
C ALA A 586 22.97 -11.13 -21.48
N MET A 587 23.37 -11.82 -20.41
CA MET A 587 23.62 -11.16 -19.13
C MET A 587 24.88 -10.30 -19.14
N ALA A 588 25.92 -10.66 -19.92
CA ALA A 588 27.08 -9.78 -20.11
C ALA A 588 26.66 -8.47 -20.78
N ASP A 589 25.82 -8.55 -21.81
CA ASP A 589 25.27 -7.37 -22.49
C ASP A 589 24.47 -6.50 -21.51
N LEU A 590 23.58 -7.09 -20.72
CA LEU A 590 22.80 -6.38 -19.70
C LEU A 590 23.67 -5.74 -18.60
N HIS A 591 24.59 -6.52 -18.02
CA HIS A 591 25.43 -6.06 -16.92
C HIS A 591 26.41 -4.98 -17.38
N SER A 592 26.96 -5.10 -18.60
CA SER A 592 27.86 -4.09 -19.17
C SER A 592 27.15 -2.75 -19.40
N ALA A 593 25.89 -2.75 -19.83
CA ALA A 593 25.10 -1.53 -20.03
C ALA A 593 24.89 -0.71 -18.75
N THR A 594 24.96 -1.35 -17.58
CA THR A 594 24.69 -0.73 -16.28
C THR A 594 25.86 -0.86 -15.30
N TRP A 595 27.05 -1.19 -15.82
CA TRP A 595 28.22 -1.53 -15.00
C TRP A 595 28.69 -0.38 -14.12
N LYS A 596 28.67 -0.58 -12.80
CA LYS A 596 29.02 0.44 -11.79
C LYS A 596 28.38 1.81 -12.06
N ASN A 597 27.20 1.82 -12.67
CA ASN A 597 26.49 3.05 -12.95
C ASN A 597 25.95 3.65 -11.64
N ARG A 598 26.47 4.82 -11.26
CA ARG A 598 26.09 5.51 -10.02
C ARG A 598 24.64 5.97 -10.03
N ASP A 599 24.04 6.21 -11.19
CA ASP A 599 22.65 6.63 -11.31
C ASP A 599 21.69 5.54 -10.83
N LEU A 600 22.10 4.26 -10.91
CA LEU A 600 21.34 3.16 -10.30
C LEU A 600 21.13 3.42 -8.80
N LEU A 601 22.16 3.92 -8.12
CA LEU A 601 22.10 4.22 -6.69
C LEU A 601 21.20 5.42 -6.39
N ALA A 602 20.81 6.24 -7.36
CA ALA A 602 19.87 7.34 -7.12
C ALA A 602 18.41 6.87 -7.04
N TYR A 603 18.10 5.67 -7.55
CA TYR A 603 16.74 5.15 -7.53
C TYR A 603 16.30 4.77 -6.10
N PRO A 604 15.02 4.99 -5.77
CA PRO A 604 14.46 4.60 -4.49
C PRO A 604 14.33 3.06 -4.39
N THR A 605 14.39 2.52 -3.18
CA THR A 605 14.36 1.06 -2.93
C THR A 605 13.05 0.41 -3.39
N GLN A 606 11.99 1.20 -3.52
CA GLN A 606 10.69 0.79 -4.08
C GLN A 606 10.74 0.52 -5.58
N GLU A 607 11.81 0.92 -6.27
CA GLU A 607 12.03 0.72 -7.70
C GLU A 607 13.14 -0.30 -7.96
N LEU A 608 14.29 -0.15 -7.30
CA LEU A 608 15.41 -1.07 -7.40
C LEU A 608 15.76 -1.65 -6.03
N LYS A 609 15.74 -2.98 -5.91
CA LYS A 609 16.16 -3.66 -4.68
C LYS A 609 17.59 -3.26 -4.32
N PHE A 610 17.86 -3.23 -3.02
CA PHE A 610 19.19 -3.04 -2.45
C PHE A 610 19.85 -1.68 -2.71
N ALA A 611 19.22 -0.78 -3.46
CA ALA A 611 19.78 0.54 -3.76
C ALA A 611 20.15 1.32 -2.48
N SER A 612 19.25 1.34 -1.48
CA SER A 612 19.55 1.95 -0.17
C SER A 612 20.71 1.28 0.55
N TRP A 613 20.77 -0.05 0.56
CA TRP A 613 21.85 -0.77 1.24
C TRP A 613 23.21 -0.52 0.59
N MET A 614 23.26 -0.46 -0.73
CA MET A 614 24.47 -0.12 -1.48
C MET A 614 24.94 1.31 -1.17
N ARG A 615 24.03 2.25 -0.92
CA ARG A 615 24.36 3.61 -0.40
C ARG A 615 24.81 3.64 1.07
N GLY A 616 24.54 2.57 1.82
CA GLY A 616 24.83 2.51 3.26
C GLY A 616 23.68 3.00 4.13
N GLU A 617 22.48 3.02 3.58
CA GLU A 617 21.23 3.38 4.25
C GLU A 617 20.46 2.11 4.65
N ASN A 618 19.38 2.27 5.44
CA ASN A 618 18.48 1.21 5.88
C ASN A 618 19.19 0.01 6.56
N LYS A 619 20.16 0.29 7.44
CA LYS A 619 20.85 -0.72 8.24
C LYS A 619 19.86 -1.65 8.96
N GLU A 620 18.84 -1.09 9.60
CA GLU A 620 17.89 -1.86 10.40
C GLU A 620 17.08 -2.85 9.55
N GLU A 621 16.73 -2.46 8.32
CA GLU A 621 16.04 -3.33 7.36
C GLU A 621 16.92 -4.50 6.96
N TRP A 622 18.20 -4.23 6.65
CA TRP A 622 19.17 -5.27 6.31
C TRP A 622 19.38 -6.23 7.48
N GLU A 623 19.64 -5.72 8.69
CA GLU A 623 19.86 -6.52 9.90
C GLU A 623 18.60 -7.33 10.27
N THR A 624 17.41 -6.78 10.05
CA THR A 624 16.16 -7.52 10.22
C THR A 624 16.09 -8.74 9.30
N GLY A 625 16.50 -8.59 8.04
CA GLY A 625 16.56 -9.70 7.09
C GLY A 625 17.59 -10.77 7.49
N ILE A 626 18.78 -10.38 7.94
CA ILE A 626 19.81 -11.33 8.43
C ILE A 626 19.32 -12.07 9.68
N ASN A 627 18.72 -11.35 10.63
CA ASN A 627 18.15 -11.95 11.83
C ASN A 627 16.99 -12.90 11.50
N HIS A 628 16.21 -12.60 10.46
CA HIS A 628 15.19 -13.53 9.96
C HIS A 628 15.83 -14.83 9.46
N ILE A 629 16.86 -14.75 8.61
CA ILE A 629 17.60 -15.92 8.11
C ILE A 629 18.19 -16.74 9.26
N ALA A 630 18.80 -16.10 10.26
CA ALA A 630 19.36 -16.77 11.44
C ALA A 630 18.30 -17.55 12.25
N ARG A 631 17.12 -16.94 12.45
CA ARG A 631 16.00 -17.60 13.14
C ARG A 631 15.46 -18.79 12.35
N GLU A 632 15.22 -18.63 11.04
CA GLU A 632 14.72 -19.71 10.21
C GLU A 632 15.75 -20.86 10.12
N TRP A 633 17.04 -20.54 9.99
CA TRP A 633 18.10 -21.55 10.04
C TRP A 633 18.11 -22.34 11.36
N THR A 634 17.89 -21.66 12.50
CA THR A 634 17.80 -22.33 13.81
C THR A 634 16.66 -23.35 13.83
N LYS A 635 15.48 -23.00 13.30
CA LYS A 635 14.35 -23.94 13.16
C LYS A 635 14.68 -25.11 12.25
N ILE A 636 15.33 -24.85 11.11
CA ILE A 636 15.75 -25.91 10.19
C ILE A 636 16.65 -26.91 10.92
N LYS A 637 17.64 -26.44 11.69
CA LYS A 637 18.52 -27.33 12.49
C LYS A 637 17.76 -28.16 13.52
N GLU A 638 16.74 -27.59 14.17
CA GLU A 638 15.88 -28.33 15.12
C GLU A 638 15.01 -29.40 14.42
N GLU A 639 14.68 -29.18 13.15
CA GLU A 639 13.90 -30.11 12.32
C GLU A 639 14.75 -31.16 11.60
N MET A 640 16.05 -30.91 11.39
CA MET A 640 16.97 -31.83 10.69
C MET A 640 16.90 -33.27 11.21
N PRO A 641 16.90 -33.56 12.53
CA PRO A 641 16.82 -34.94 13.02
C PRO A 641 15.52 -35.68 12.64
N LYS A 642 14.49 -34.93 12.24
CA LYS A 642 13.17 -35.43 11.85
C LYS A 642 12.98 -35.45 10.32
N SER A 643 13.84 -34.76 9.58
CA SER A 643 13.75 -34.66 8.12
C SER A 643 14.33 -35.91 7.46
N SER A 644 13.77 -36.30 6.32
CA SER A 644 14.36 -37.32 5.44
C SER A 644 15.58 -36.80 4.68
N ILE A 645 15.74 -35.48 4.58
CA ILE A 645 16.83 -34.84 3.85
C ILE A 645 18.13 -35.02 4.62
N LYS A 646 19.16 -35.52 3.94
CA LYS A 646 20.51 -35.64 4.50
C LYS A 646 21.27 -34.33 4.33
N TRP A 647 21.66 -33.72 5.44
CA TRP A 647 22.46 -32.50 5.45
C TRP A 647 23.94 -32.84 5.67
N PRO A 648 24.84 -32.58 4.69
CA PRO A 648 26.27 -32.73 4.91
C PRO A 648 26.74 -31.82 6.05
N GLN A 649 27.56 -32.34 6.97
CA GLN A 649 28.04 -31.57 8.13
C GLN A 649 28.90 -30.37 7.72
N SER A 650 29.63 -30.48 6.60
CA SER A 650 30.35 -29.36 5.97
C SER A 650 29.41 -28.20 5.62
N ILE A 651 28.22 -28.50 5.09
CA ILE A 651 27.21 -27.50 4.73
C ILE A 651 26.54 -26.90 5.96
N VAL A 652 26.24 -27.71 6.99
CA VAL A 652 25.72 -27.18 8.27
C VAL A 652 26.71 -26.17 8.88
N LYS A 653 28.00 -26.54 8.94
CA LYS A 653 29.06 -25.66 9.45
C LYS A 653 29.21 -24.39 8.61
N LEU A 654 29.11 -24.50 7.29
CA LEU A 654 29.16 -23.36 6.38
C LEU A 654 28.02 -22.36 6.66
N PHE A 655 26.80 -22.83 6.88
CA PHE A 655 25.67 -21.96 7.23
C PHE A 655 25.88 -21.25 8.57
N ASP A 656 26.33 -22.00 9.59
CA ASP A 656 26.61 -21.45 10.92
C ASP A 656 27.70 -20.35 10.84
N ASN A 657 28.78 -20.61 10.11
CA ASN A 657 29.85 -19.64 9.87
C ASN A 657 29.32 -18.42 9.12
N ALA A 658 28.58 -18.61 8.02
CA ALA A 658 28.06 -17.51 7.20
C ALA A 658 27.15 -16.58 8.01
N ILE A 659 26.25 -17.13 8.81
CA ILE A 659 25.36 -16.35 9.67
C ILE A 659 26.14 -15.64 10.77
N ALA A 660 27.04 -16.34 11.48
CA ALA A 660 27.86 -15.73 12.54
C ALA A 660 28.76 -14.60 12.01
N ASN A 661 29.22 -14.72 10.77
CA ASN A 661 30.06 -13.74 10.12
C ASN A 661 29.31 -12.55 9.53
N SER A 662 27.98 -12.59 9.47
CA SER A 662 27.17 -11.56 8.82
C SER A 662 26.88 -10.43 9.78
N ASN A 663 27.42 -9.25 9.48
CA ASN A 663 27.06 -8.01 10.16
C ASN A 663 27.15 -6.82 9.20
N TRP A 664 26.50 -5.72 9.58
CA TRP A 664 26.41 -4.54 8.73
C TRP A 664 27.77 -3.98 8.34
N GLN A 665 28.73 -3.94 9.27
CA GLN A 665 30.06 -3.38 9.00
C GLN A 665 30.78 -4.18 7.92
N ARG A 666 30.80 -5.52 8.01
CA ARG A 666 31.39 -6.37 6.96
C ARG A 666 30.69 -6.23 5.62
N PHE A 667 29.36 -6.15 5.62
CA PHE A 667 28.62 -5.83 4.39
C PHE A 667 29.08 -4.51 3.78
N ARG A 668 29.25 -3.46 4.59
CA ARG A 668 29.73 -2.15 4.13
C ARG A 668 31.18 -2.20 3.67
N ASP A 669 32.07 -2.86 4.40
CA ASP A 669 33.48 -3.00 4.02
C ASP A 669 33.62 -3.68 2.65
N THR A 670 32.84 -4.75 2.43
CA THR A 670 32.81 -5.47 1.15
C THR A 670 32.20 -4.62 0.03
N THR A 671 31.03 -4.01 0.24
CA THR A 671 30.29 -3.30 -0.82
C THR A 671 30.81 -1.90 -1.14
N SER A 672 31.49 -1.26 -0.19
CA SER A 672 32.16 0.04 -0.41
C SER A 672 33.56 -0.10 -0.99
N HIS A 673 34.13 -1.32 -1.04
CA HIS A 673 35.43 -1.55 -1.63
C HIS A 673 35.44 -1.09 -3.10
N PRO A 674 36.44 -0.31 -3.57
CA PRO A 674 36.47 0.24 -4.93
C PRO A 674 36.34 -0.82 -6.03
N ASN A 675 36.85 -2.03 -5.76
CA ASN A 675 36.80 -3.15 -6.71
C ASN A 675 35.49 -3.95 -6.65
N PHE A 676 34.57 -3.67 -5.70
CA PHE A 676 33.29 -4.36 -5.67
C PHE A 676 32.48 -4.06 -6.93
N ALA A 677 32.14 -5.10 -7.69
CA ALA A 677 31.33 -4.99 -8.89
C ALA A 677 29.85 -4.91 -8.52
N TYR A 678 29.13 -3.96 -9.13
CA TYR A 678 27.68 -3.92 -9.09
C TYR A 678 27.13 -3.48 -10.45
N SER A 679 25.95 -3.99 -10.78
CA SER A 679 25.17 -3.61 -11.97
C SER A 679 23.69 -3.75 -11.64
N LEU A 680 22.82 -3.44 -12.61
CA LEU A 680 21.45 -3.93 -12.58
C LEU A 680 21.49 -5.46 -12.64
N VAL A 681 20.67 -6.11 -11.81
CA VAL A 681 20.55 -7.57 -11.75
C VAL A 681 19.07 -7.96 -11.77
N HIS A 682 18.77 -9.14 -12.32
CA HIS A 682 17.42 -9.70 -12.38
C HIS A 682 16.84 -9.99 -10.97
N GLY A 683 17.68 -10.47 -10.05
CA GLY A 683 17.33 -10.76 -8.67
C GLY A 683 16.81 -12.18 -8.45
N ASP A 684 15.87 -12.64 -9.28
CA ASP A 684 15.33 -14.01 -9.29
C ASP A 684 15.75 -14.79 -10.54
N PHE A 685 17.05 -14.88 -10.75
CA PHE A 685 17.65 -15.38 -11.99
C PHE A 685 17.74 -16.91 -12.01
N HIS A 686 16.75 -17.55 -12.64
CA HIS A 686 16.70 -19.01 -12.84
C HIS A 686 16.02 -19.38 -14.16
N ALA A 687 16.19 -20.62 -14.63
CA ALA A 687 15.73 -21.06 -15.95
C ALA A 687 14.19 -21.08 -16.12
N GLY A 688 13.44 -21.03 -15.03
CA GLY A 688 11.98 -20.89 -15.06
C GLY A 688 11.52 -19.49 -15.51
N ASN A 689 12.39 -18.50 -15.37
CA ASN A 689 12.16 -17.10 -15.76
C ASN A 689 12.78 -16.78 -17.14
N MET A 690 13.00 -17.81 -17.96
CA MET A 690 13.61 -17.66 -19.28
C MET A 690 12.91 -18.53 -20.33
N PHE A 691 12.84 -17.99 -21.55
CA PHE A 691 12.37 -18.71 -22.72
C PHE A 691 13.41 -18.69 -23.84
N TRP A 692 13.60 -19.82 -24.50
CA TRP A 692 14.44 -19.98 -25.68
C TRP A 692 13.62 -19.68 -26.94
N ASN A 693 14.09 -18.74 -27.75
CA ASN A 693 13.44 -18.37 -29.02
C ASN A 693 13.66 -19.47 -30.07
N ILE A 694 12.66 -20.32 -30.28
CA ILE A 694 12.76 -21.44 -31.23
C ILE A 694 12.76 -20.99 -32.70
N ASN A 695 12.28 -19.78 -32.97
CA ASN A 695 12.25 -19.21 -34.32
C ASN A 695 13.47 -18.34 -34.63
N TYR A 696 14.48 -18.31 -33.75
CA TYR A 696 15.66 -17.46 -33.91
C TYR A 696 16.31 -17.58 -35.30
N GLN A 697 16.60 -18.82 -35.74
CA GLN A 697 17.24 -19.03 -37.05
C GLN A 697 16.37 -18.56 -38.22
N GLN A 698 15.06 -18.79 -38.14
CA GLN A 698 14.12 -18.34 -39.17
C GLN A 698 14.08 -16.82 -39.23
N GLN A 699 14.03 -16.14 -38.08
CA GLN A 699 14.03 -14.68 -37.98
C GLN A 699 15.32 -14.06 -38.55
N VAL A 700 16.48 -14.67 -38.26
CA VAL A 700 17.78 -14.28 -38.85
C VAL A 700 17.75 -14.44 -40.37
N ASN A 701 17.33 -15.61 -40.86
CA ASN A 701 17.35 -15.93 -42.29
C ASN A 701 16.40 -15.05 -43.13
N GLN A 702 15.28 -14.62 -42.53
CA GLN A 702 14.30 -13.77 -43.20
C GLN A 702 14.68 -12.27 -43.17
N GLY A 703 15.76 -11.90 -42.47
CA GLY A 703 16.21 -10.52 -42.35
C GLY A 703 15.22 -9.60 -41.62
N PHE A 704 14.20 -10.16 -40.96
CA PHE A 704 13.19 -9.39 -40.25
C PHE A 704 13.78 -8.59 -39.08
N ILE A 705 14.87 -9.09 -38.50
CA ILE A 705 15.60 -8.44 -37.41
C ILE A 705 17.09 -8.65 -37.70
N GLN A 706 17.89 -7.57 -37.71
CA GLN A 706 19.33 -7.69 -37.96
C GLN A 706 20.05 -8.53 -36.90
N HIS A 707 19.54 -8.55 -35.65
CA HIS A 707 20.06 -9.33 -34.53
C HIS A 707 18.93 -9.72 -33.56
N PRO A 708 18.17 -10.82 -33.79
CA PRO A 708 17.18 -11.30 -32.81
C PRO A 708 17.89 -11.80 -31.54
N SER A 709 17.19 -11.81 -30.39
CA SER A 709 17.71 -12.48 -29.20
C SER A 709 17.39 -13.98 -29.26
N LYS A 710 18.33 -14.82 -28.81
CA LYS A 710 18.09 -16.26 -28.62
C LYS A 710 17.27 -16.55 -27.37
N ILE A 711 17.21 -15.61 -26.43
CA ILE A 711 16.53 -15.78 -25.15
C ILE A 711 15.59 -14.61 -24.84
N PHE A 712 14.51 -14.92 -24.14
CA PHE A 712 13.66 -13.94 -23.47
C PHE A 712 13.78 -14.11 -21.96
N ILE A 713 13.98 -13.00 -21.24
CA ILE A 713 14.09 -12.94 -19.78
C ILE A 713 12.84 -12.27 -19.23
N VAL A 714 12.14 -12.94 -18.31
CA VAL A 714 10.86 -12.50 -17.75
C VAL A 714 10.87 -12.52 -16.23
N ASP A 715 9.82 -12.00 -15.60
CA ASP A 715 9.65 -11.98 -14.13
C ASP A 715 10.71 -11.15 -13.38
N TRP A 716 10.81 -9.87 -13.76
CA TRP A 716 11.69 -8.88 -13.12
C TRP A 716 11.16 -8.38 -11.77
N SER A 717 10.42 -9.21 -11.03
CA SER A 717 9.81 -8.84 -9.75
C SER A 717 10.83 -8.61 -8.63
N GLU A 718 12.03 -9.19 -8.76
CA GLU A 718 13.12 -9.02 -7.80
C GLU A 718 14.26 -8.11 -8.29
N ILE A 719 14.03 -7.36 -9.37
CA ILE A 719 15.03 -6.46 -9.97
C ILE A 719 15.67 -5.52 -8.95
N GLY A 720 16.99 -5.38 -9.03
CA GLY A 720 17.75 -4.53 -8.12
C GLY A 720 19.19 -4.30 -8.54
N ILE A 721 19.99 -3.86 -7.58
CA ILE A 721 21.40 -3.55 -7.79
C ILE A 721 22.23 -4.48 -6.94
N PHE A 722 23.08 -5.28 -7.58
CA PHE A 722 23.94 -6.20 -6.84
C PHE A 722 25.14 -6.66 -7.66
N CYS A 723 25.95 -7.54 -7.08
CA CYS A 723 27.07 -8.16 -7.75
C CYS A 723 26.60 -9.10 -8.88
N PRO A 724 26.90 -8.79 -10.16
CA PRO A 724 26.43 -9.57 -11.30
C PRO A 724 26.95 -11.01 -11.32
N PHE A 725 28.15 -11.23 -10.77
CA PHE A 725 28.74 -12.56 -10.70
C PHE A 725 27.97 -13.51 -9.78
N SER A 726 27.38 -12.96 -8.71
CA SER A 726 26.58 -13.75 -7.77
C SER A 726 25.27 -14.22 -8.41
N GLU A 727 24.72 -13.44 -9.33
CA GLU A 727 23.52 -13.78 -10.11
C GLU A 727 23.79 -14.96 -11.06
N LEU A 728 24.89 -14.94 -11.81
CA LEU A 728 25.26 -16.06 -12.68
C LEU A 728 25.48 -17.36 -11.89
N ALA A 729 26.15 -17.27 -10.75
CA ALA A 729 26.37 -18.44 -9.89
C ALA A 729 25.05 -18.97 -9.32
N GLN A 730 24.12 -18.07 -8.96
CA GLN A 730 22.76 -18.45 -8.57
C GLN A 730 22.09 -19.31 -9.66
N PHE A 731 22.18 -18.91 -10.93
CA PHE A 731 21.58 -19.63 -12.05
C PHE A 731 22.21 -21.00 -12.28
N ILE A 732 23.53 -21.08 -12.30
CA ILE A 732 24.24 -22.35 -12.51
C ILE A 732 23.86 -23.36 -11.42
N ILE A 733 23.88 -22.93 -10.16
CA ILE A 733 23.51 -23.79 -9.02
C ILE A 733 22.00 -24.12 -9.03
N SER A 734 21.08 -23.30 -9.55
CA SER A 734 19.65 -23.71 -9.55
C SER A 734 19.30 -24.70 -10.65
N ASN A 735 19.95 -24.61 -11.82
CA ASN A 735 19.36 -25.13 -13.06
C ASN A 735 20.27 -26.08 -13.84
N VAL A 736 21.57 -26.14 -13.53
CA VAL A 736 22.51 -26.98 -14.29
C VAL A 736 22.85 -28.22 -13.48
N ASN A 737 22.75 -29.40 -14.09
CA ASN A 737 23.16 -30.62 -13.41
C ASN A 737 24.69 -30.60 -13.12
N GLN A 738 25.14 -31.42 -12.17
CA GLN A 738 26.52 -31.39 -11.72
C GLN A 738 27.53 -31.71 -12.84
N SER A 739 27.22 -32.66 -13.71
CA SER A 739 28.12 -33.05 -14.81
C SER A 739 28.31 -31.93 -15.83
N ASP A 740 27.21 -31.33 -16.29
CA ASP A 740 27.25 -30.23 -17.25
C ASP A 740 27.92 -29.00 -16.63
N ARG A 741 27.67 -28.73 -15.33
CA ARG A 741 28.34 -27.64 -14.61
C ARG A 741 29.85 -27.85 -14.57
N HIS A 742 30.32 -29.02 -14.13
CA HIS A 742 31.77 -29.31 -14.08
C HIS A 742 32.42 -29.21 -15.45
N GLN A 743 31.69 -29.52 -16.52
CA GLN A 743 32.20 -29.45 -17.88
C GLN A 743 32.28 -28.01 -18.42
N TYR A 744 31.28 -27.17 -18.16
CA TYR A 744 31.10 -25.90 -18.86
C TYR A 744 31.28 -24.64 -18.00
N GLU A 745 31.25 -24.72 -16.67
CA GLU A 745 31.17 -23.54 -15.80
C GLU A 745 32.25 -22.48 -16.05
N GLU A 746 33.53 -22.89 -16.08
CA GLU A 746 34.63 -21.96 -16.28
C GLU A 746 34.61 -21.35 -17.70
N GLU A 747 34.31 -22.15 -18.72
CA GLU A 747 34.19 -21.68 -20.11
C GLU A 747 33.03 -20.69 -20.28
N LEU A 748 31.88 -20.96 -19.65
CA LEU A 748 30.72 -20.08 -19.66
C LEU A 748 31.05 -18.75 -18.98
N PHE A 749 31.66 -18.80 -17.79
CA PHE A 749 32.06 -17.59 -17.08
C PHE A 749 33.14 -16.81 -17.85
N ARG A 750 34.06 -17.52 -18.52
CA ARG A 750 35.06 -16.90 -19.39
C ARG A 750 34.42 -16.17 -20.56
N SER A 751 33.46 -16.79 -21.24
CA SER A 751 32.71 -16.17 -22.33
C SER A 751 31.98 -14.90 -21.85
N TYR A 752 31.35 -14.95 -20.67
CA TYR A 752 30.73 -13.79 -20.04
C TYR A 752 31.74 -12.67 -19.75
N PHE A 753 32.89 -13.01 -19.15
CA PHE A 753 33.94 -12.04 -18.84
C PHE A 753 34.50 -11.37 -20.09
N ASP A 754 34.85 -12.17 -21.11
CA ASP A 754 35.40 -11.66 -22.36
C ASP A 754 34.37 -10.71 -23.03
N ARG A 755 33.07 -11.08 -23.01
CA ARG A 755 31.99 -10.22 -23.50
C ARG A 755 31.82 -8.90 -22.72
N LEU A 756 31.99 -8.91 -21.39
CA LEU A 756 32.01 -7.66 -20.61
C LEU A 756 33.14 -6.72 -21.07
N VAL A 757 34.34 -7.28 -21.30
CA VAL A 757 35.51 -6.52 -21.73
C VAL A 757 35.34 -5.98 -23.16
N GLU A 758 34.77 -6.79 -24.05
CA GLU A 758 34.37 -6.37 -25.41
C GLU A 758 33.40 -5.20 -25.38
N ASN A 759 32.41 -5.23 -24.49
CA ASN A 759 31.44 -4.15 -24.30
C ASN A 759 32.01 -2.92 -23.55
N GLY A 760 33.32 -2.90 -23.31
CA GLY A 760 34.02 -1.73 -22.80
C GLY A 760 34.20 -1.68 -21.29
N VAL A 761 33.84 -2.74 -20.55
CA VAL A 761 34.15 -2.80 -19.12
C VAL A 761 35.67 -2.99 -18.94
N ARG A 762 36.32 -2.06 -18.22
CA ARG A 762 37.79 -2.04 -18.03
C ARG A 762 38.19 -2.34 -16.59
N ASN A 763 39.49 -2.56 -16.38
CA ASN A 763 40.12 -2.78 -15.07
C ASN A 763 39.52 -3.96 -14.30
N LEU A 764 39.16 -5.02 -15.02
CA LEU A 764 38.72 -6.28 -14.42
C LEU A 764 39.86 -7.29 -14.44
N ASP A 765 40.03 -7.97 -13.32
CA ASP A 765 40.87 -9.16 -13.24
C ASP A 765 39.97 -10.41 -13.28
N TYR A 766 40.22 -11.30 -14.24
CA TYR A 766 39.41 -12.50 -14.43
C TYR A 766 39.38 -13.36 -13.17
N SER A 767 40.54 -13.60 -12.54
CA SER A 767 40.67 -14.45 -11.36
C SER A 767 39.89 -13.88 -10.18
N GLN A 768 39.95 -12.56 -9.94
CA GLN A 768 39.15 -11.89 -8.90
C GLN A 768 37.64 -11.95 -9.19
N CYS A 769 37.23 -11.76 -10.45
CA CYS A 769 35.82 -11.84 -10.84
C CYS A 769 35.28 -13.26 -10.66
N PHE A 770 36.04 -14.27 -11.08
CA PHE A 770 35.66 -15.68 -10.92
C PHE A 770 35.67 -16.10 -9.45
N GLN A 771 36.62 -15.60 -8.65
CA GLN A 771 36.59 -15.80 -7.20
C GLN A 771 35.31 -15.23 -6.57
N ARG A 772 34.90 -14.02 -6.96
CA ARG A 772 33.67 -13.41 -6.47
C ARG A 772 32.42 -14.14 -6.97
N TYR A 773 32.42 -14.69 -8.19
CA TYR A 773 31.38 -15.59 -8.69
C TYR A 773 31.19 -16.78 -7.73
N LYS A 774 32.28 -17.48 -7.37
CA LYS A 774 32.22 -18.65 -6.49
C LYS A 774 31.71 -18.29 -5.09
N MET A 775 32.30 -17.28 -4.46
CA MET A 775 31.86 -16.83 -3.13
C MET A 775 30.41 -16.34 -3.14
N GLY A 776 30.03 -15.59 -4.16
CA GLY A 776 28.69 -15.04 -4.33
C GLY A 776 27.62 -16.10 -4.55
N GLY A 777 27.94 -17.18 -5.25
CA GLY A 777 27.06 -18.34 -5.42
C GLY A 777 26.74 -19.02 -4.09
N ILE A 778 27.78 -19.32 -3.31
CA ILE A 778 27.65 -19.92 -1.97
C ILE A 778 26.80 -19.02 -1.07
N GLU A 779 27.15 -17.73 -1.01
CA GLU A 779 26.45 -16.72 -0.22
C GLU A 779 24.95 -16.65 -0.53
N ARG A 780 24.58 -16.58 -1.81
CA ARG A 780 23.18 -16.51 -2.27
C ARG A 780 22.41 -17.77 -1.90
N TRP A 781 23.00 -18.94 -2.10
CA TRP A 781 22.30 -20.21 -1.89
C TRP A 781 22.11 -20.59 -0.43
N ILE A 782 22.99 -20.14 0.47
CA ILE A 782 22.75 -20.23 1.91
C ILE A 782 21.41 -19.54 2.25
N GLN A 783 21.17 -18.34 1.71
CA GLN A 783 19.95 -17.58 1.96
C GLN A 783 18.73 -18.24 1.32
N PHE A 784 18.84 -18.65 0.06
CA PHE A 784 17.71 -19.27 -0.64
C PHE A 784 17.30 -20.59 -0.01
N ILE A 785 18.21 -21.45 0.41
CA ILE A 785 17.85 -22.71 1.08
C ILE A 785 17.03 -22.44 2.34
N VAL A 786 17.42 -21.43 3.15
CA VAL A 786 16.66 -21.04 4.34
C VAL A 786 15.25 -20.55 3.97
N ILE A 787 15.14 -19.68 2.97
CA ILE A 787 13.85 -19.09 2.55
C ILE A 787 12.94 -20.12 1.87
N LEU A 788 13.51 -20.99 1.04
CA LEU A 788 12.78 -21.97 0.23
C LEU A 788 12.35 -23.19 1.02
N LYS A 789 12.95 -23.49 2.18
CA LYS A 789 12.57 -24.69 2.96
C LYS A 789 11.09 -24.76 3.31
N SER A 790 10.43 -23.62 3.53
CA SER A 790 8.99 -23.54 3.81
C SER A 790 8.10 -23.58 2.56
N LYS A 791 8.69 -23.41 1.38
CA LYS A 791 8.00 -23.24 0.09
C LYS A 791 8.20 -24.42 -0.86
N CYS A 792 9.27 -25.17 -0.69
CA CYS A 792 9.64 -26.32 -1.52
C CYS A 792 9.36 -27.63 -0.78
N ASN A 793 9.03 -28.67 -1.55
CA ASN A 793 8.96 -30.03 -1.02
C ASN A 793 10.36 -30.58 -0.72
N ASP A 794 10.43 -31.69 0.01
CA ASP A 794 11.73 -32.24 0.44
C ASP A 794 12.60 -32.71 -0.74
N HIS A 795 12.00 -33.15 -1.85
CA HIS A 795 12.74 -33.53 -3.06
C HIS A 795 13.48 -32.35 -3.70
N ALA A 796 12.79 -31.22 -3.88
CA ALA A 796 13.40 -30.01 -4.40
C ALA A 796 14.44 -29.43 -3.42
N MET A 797 14.24 -29.58 -2.11
CA MET A 797 15.21 -29.14 -1.11
C MET A 797 16.47 -30.01 -1.08
N GLU A 798 16.32 -31.34 -1.11
CA GLU A 798 17.44 -32.29 -1.27
C GLU A 798 18.21 -31.98 -2.55
N TRP A 799 17.45 -31.74 -3.63
CA TRP A 799 17.78 -30.91 -4.77
C TRP A 799 18.92 -29.90 -4.53
N PHE A 800 18.51 -28.74 -4.06
CA PHE A 800 19.37 -27.58 -3.87
C PHE A 800 20.52 -27.82 -2.88
N ILE A 801 20.33 -28.65 -1.85
CA ILE A 801 21.38 -28.98 -0.89
C ILE A 801 22.51 -29.77 -1.55
N HIS A 802 22.20 -30.78 -2.37
CA HIS A 802 23.22 -31.51 -3.13
C HIS A 802 23.94 -30.63 -4.12
N GLN A 803 23.22 -29.70 -4.72
CA GLN A 803 23.78 -28.80 -5.71
C GLN A 803 24.75 -27.78 -5.12
N LEU A 804 24.39 -27.21 -3.95
CA LEU A 804 25.27 -26.37 -3.16
C LEU A 804 26.46 -27.17 -2.62
N SER A 805 26.26 -28.39 -2.10
CA SER A 805 27.36 -29.24 -1.61
C SER A 805 28.39 -29.49 -2.70
N SER A 806 27.93 -29.95 -3.86
CA SER A 806 28.79 -30.21 -5.01
C SER A 806 29.49 -28.94 -5.51
N PHE A 807 28.83 -27.77 -5.43
CA PHE A 807 29.45 -26.50 -5.79
C PHE A 807 30.57 -26.12 -4.81
N VAL A 808 30.33 -26.30 -3.51
CA VAL A 808 31.33 -26.03 -2.46
C VAL A 808 32.52 -26.97 -2.64
N GLU A 809 32.30 -28.26 -2.83
CA GLU A 809 33.34 -29.28 -3.06
C GLU A 809 34.19 -28.95 -4.30
N ALA A 810 33.58 -28.51 -5.40
CA ALA A 810 34.30 -28.15 -6.62
C ALA A 810 35.21 -26.92 -6.48
N HIS A 811 35.00 -26.08 -5.46
CA HIS A 811 35.69 -24.80 -5.31
C HIS A 811 36.38 -24.60 -3.94
N GLU A 812 36.37 -25.61 -3.06
CA GLU A 812 36.84 -25.50 -1.67
C GLU A 812 38.31 -25.09 -1.56
N ASP A 813 39.16 -25.56 -2.48
CA ASP A 813 40.60 -25.22 -2.51
C ASP A 813 40.86 -23.74 -2.80
N SER A 814 39.89 -23.03 -3.36
CA SER A 814 40.01 -21.64 -3.76
C SER A 814 39.30 -20.66 -2.82
N ILE A 815 38.52 -21.13 -1.84
CA ILE A 815 37.66 -20.27 -1.02
C ILE A 815 37.90 -20.54 0.46
N ASP A 816 38.16 -19.49 1.24
CA ASP A 816 38.07 -19.59 2.69
C ASP A 816 36.61 -19.63 3.15
N LEU A 817 36.08 -20.85 3.30
CA LEU A 817 34.71 -21.11 3.75
C LEU A 817 34.42 -20.53 5.15
N ASN A 818 35.44 -20.25 5.98
CA ASN A 818 35.25 -19.62 7.29
C ASN A 818 35.09 -18.10 7.21
N SER A 819 35.36 -17.48 6.05
CA SER A 819 35.22 -16.03 5.83
C SER A 819 33.89 -15.63 5.17
N ILE A 820 33.10 -16.60 4.72
CA ILE A 820 31.81 -16.36 4.07
C ILE A 820 30.90 -15.58 5.01
N HIS A 821 30.24 -14.56 4.48
CA HIS A 821 29.23 -13.74 5.13
C HIS A 821 28.18 -13.34 4.10
N LEU A 822 26.95 -13.11 4.54
CA LEU A 822 25.81 -12.75 3.70
C LEU A 822 25.87 -11.26 3.37
N LEU A 823 25.69 -10.89 2.10
CA LEU A 823 25.62 -9.51 1.65
C LEU A 823 24.19 -9.10 1.26
N THR A 824 23.35 -10.04 0.83
CA THR A 824 21.91 -9.80 0.70
C THR A 824 21.14 -10.22 1.96
N SER A 825 19.94 -9.69 2.10
CA SER A 825 18.98 -10.15 3.10
C SER A 825 17.55 -10.09 2.53
N TYR A 826 16.65 -10.86 3.12
CA TYR A 826 15.24 -10.90 2.72
C TYR A 826 14.39 -10.70 3.98
N PRO A 827 13.93 -9.47 4.26
CA PRO A 827 13.02 -9.20 5.35
C PRO A 827 11.62 -9.77 5.00
N ILE A 828 11.47 -11.09 5.09
CA ILE A 828 10.17 -11.74 4.94
C ILE A 828 9.48 -11.65 6.30
N GLN A 829 8.45 -10.80 6.38
CA GLN A 829 7.60 -10.65 7.58
C GLN A 829 6.52 -11.72 7.66
#